data_AF-A0AAW1VF81-F1
#
_entry.id   AF-A0AAW1VF81-F1
#
_cell.length_a   1.000
_cell.length_b   1.000
_cell.length_c   1.000
_cell.angle_alpha   90.00
_cell.angle_beta   90.00
_cell.angle_gamma   90.00
#
_symmetry.space_group_name_H-M   'P 1'
#
loop_
_entity.id
_entity.type
_entity.pdbx_description
1 polymer ?
#
loop_
_entity_poly.entity_id
_entity_poly.type
_entity_poly.pdbx_seq_one_letter_code
_entity_poly.pdbx_strand_id
1 'polypeptide(L)'
;MGLFKCLRYEDGGSLIRMISLVGKNSGKFSLDKEFYREQLEKDLAVNIYKNSSWGSYKYFNYTRKEMRESENCHAEVVVPGDITQIKMVENFPYSRNQKNAIHVYYAGMNFKDILIAGGILRLPGLDKNNFEIGYEFSGRTADGQRVFGIRRDHCFATTVDFDTPVLKVPDNWTLEEAASVPIIYFTLYYAFHYKTKMESGKSILIHSASGGVGLAAIQMALNHKCKIFATVGSEAKKKALLELYPDLDANNIFSSREDSFEVAILRLTNGYGVDYVLNSLVGDLFNASMKCIASNGNFIEIGKTEFLLNSRIESSMFLKSTSLHGIAIDELLTVEKRPLLKEFTVELEKELKQGRIKPIPSRKVFDVDDITEAFKYFQTTNHVGKILLKVREEEKSPICNPSFRSLKAIPKLFFNPCKSYIIIGGLGGLGLEFAMMLSLKGAKHIFLNSRSPPKHGYQLNIIRMIKSWGTSIYINHDDCSSLNNARNLLNEAISIAPVGGIFNMAMVNKDASLIDQTIENFIEVYKPKGCITENLDILSRKLCPDLDHFVVYSSITCGKGNLGQTNYGYANSTMERIVEKRNDDKLPGVAIQWGPIADVGYFARTSKKGGVGYYIAQPVSSYYDVLQEFLLNSSGILASSLLRDVIQTIRVGDSLLESLMKLFGITNPEKLSDDTTLLELGMDSLMGFEIKQYLYREHNIDITVSELRSKTIKEIKEIDEKRKNNTL
;
A
#
# COMPACT_ATOMS: atom_id res chain seq x y z
N MET A 1 -9.13 -25.61 -22.20
CA MET A 1 -7.91 -24.94 -22.72
C MET A 1 -6.67 -25.45 -22.02
N GLY A 2 -6.59 -25.40 -20.69
CA GLY A 2 -5.40 -25.78 -19.95
C GLY A 2 -4.93 -27.22 -20.16
N LEU A 3 -5.84 -28.19 -20.27
CA LEU A 3 -5.48 -29.56 -20.65
C LEU A 3 -4.69 -29.60 -21.97
N PHE A 4 -5.26 -28.99 -23.01
CA PHE A 4 -4.62 -28.90 -24.33
C PHE A 4 -3.27 -28.21 -24.25
N LYS A 5 -3.16 -27.10 -23.51
CA LYS A 5 -1.89 -26.37 -23.37
C LYS A 5 -0.80 -27.23 -22.73
N CYS A 6 -1.11 -28.02 -21.71
CA CYS A 6 -0.14 -28.96 -21.14
C CYS A 6 0.19 -30.11 -22.10
N LEU A 7 -0.83 -30.69 -22.77
CA LEU A 7 -0.63 -31.75 -23.76
C LEU A 7 0.29 -31.35 -24.91
N ARG A 8 0.33 -30.07 -25.28
CA ARG A 8 1.25 -29.55 -26.31
C ARG A 8 2.73 -29.69 -25.95
N TYR A 9 3.07 -29.88 -24.66
CA TYR A 9 4.43 -30.11 -24.19
C TYR A 9 4.76 -31.59 -23.97
N GLU A 10 3.75 -32.46 -23.93
CA GLU A 10 3.94 -33.91 -23.86
C GLU A 10 4.39 -34.45 -25.24
N ASP A 11 4.92 -35.68 -25.24
CA ASP A 11 5.36 -36.34 -26.47
C ASP A 11 4.23 -36.47 -27.50
N GLY A 12 4.51 -36.11 -28.76
CA GLY A 12 3.50 -36.06 -29.83
C GLY A 12 2.52 -34.89 -29.73
N GLY A 13 2.63 -34.02 -28.72
CA GLY A 13 1.75 -32.88 -28.49
C GLY A 13 1.64 -31.92 -29.67
N SER A 14 2.68 -31.81 -30.50
CA SER A 14 2.72 -30.95 -31.70
C SER A 14 1.64 -31.30 -32.75
N LEU A 15 1.15 -32.56 -32.74
CA LEU A 15 0.12 -33.06 -33.65
C LEU A 15 -1.29 -32.79 -33.14
N ILE A 16 -1.47 -32.49 -31.86
CA ILE A 16 -2.79 -32.30 -31.25
C ILE A 16 -3.38 -30.96 -31.71
N ARG A 17 -4.66 -30.98 -32.11
CA ARG A 17 -5.48 -29.80 -32.40
C ARG A 17 -6.69 -29.77 -31.47
N MET A 18 -7.00 -28.61 -30.90
CA MET A 18 -8.15 -28.42 -30.03
C MET A 18 -9.33 -27.83 -30.80
N ILE A 19 -10.50 -28.43 -30.63
CA ILE A 19 -11.79 -27.86 -31.02
C ILE A 19 -12.66 -27.77 -29.76
N SER A 20 -13.17 -26.58 -29.48
CA SER A 20 -14.09 -26.34 -28.36
C SER A 20 -15.27 -25.53 -28.83
N LEU A 21 -16.46 -26.03 -28.54
CA LEU A 21 -17.72 -25.41 -28.93
C LEU A 21 -18.41 -24.95 -27.65
N VAL A 22 -18.59 -23.65 -27.50
CA VAL A 22 -19.09 -23.01 -26.28
C VAL A 22 -20.53 -22.52 -26.53
N GLY A 23 -21.53 -23.20 -25.94
CA GLY A 23 -22.96 -22.86 -26.04
C GLY A 23 -23.88 -24.06 -26.27
N LYS A 24 -25.20 -23.85 -26.19
CA LYS A 24 -26.22 -24.86 -26.57
C LYS A 24 -26.44 -24.77 -28.09
N ASN A 25 -26.36 -25.90 -28.81
CA ASN A 25 -26.61 -26.09 -30.26
C ASN A 25 -25.41 -26.10 -31.24
N SER A 26 -24.19 -26.35 -30.77
CA SER A 26 -23.16 -26.81 -31.70
C SER A 26 -23.30 -28.33 -31.85
N GLY A 27 -23.65 -28.81 -33.04
CA GLY A 27 -23.90 -30.24 -33.28
C GLY A 27 -22.72 -31.14 -32.93
N LYS A 28 -22.88 -32.47 -33.09
CA LYS A 28 -21.73 -33.39 -32.96
C LYS A 28 -20.64 -33.02 -33.96
N PHE A 29 -19.39 -33.08 -33.49
CA PHE A 29 -18.19 -32.93 -34.31
C PHE A 29 -18.24 -33.90 -35.52
N SER A 30 -17.86 -33.40 -36.69
CA SER A 30 -17.81 -34.17 -37.93
C SER A 30 -16.81 -33.53 -38.89
N LEU A 31 -15.96 -34.36 -39.52
CA LEU A 31 -15.04 -33.92 -40.57
C LEU A 31 -15.75 -33.62 -41.89
N ASP A 32 -16.94 -34.22 -42.09
CA ASP A 32 -17.71 -34.13 -43.33
C ASP A 32 -18.63 -32.92 -43.39
N LYS A 33 -18.87 -32.27 -42.25
CA LYS A 33 -19.67 -31.05 -42.19
C LYS A 33 -18.80 -29.84 -42.55
N GLU A 34 -19.25 -29.11 -43.56
CA GLU A 34 -18.62 -27.88 -44.07
C GLU A 34 -18.21 -26.91 -42.94
N PHE A 35 -19.10 -26.70 -41.97
CA PHE A 35 -18.86 -25.90 -40.77
C PHE A 35 -17.54 -26.20 -40.02
N TYR A 36 -17.15 -27.48 -39.89
CA TYR A 36 -15.90 -27.86 -39.24
C TYR A 36 -14.75 -27.91 -40.25
N ARG A 37 -15.01 -28.37 -41.48
CA ARG A 37 -14.00 -28.53 -42.52
C ARG A 37 -13.28 -27.23 -42.84
N GLU A 38 -14.04 -26.16 -43.11
CA GLU A 38 -13.47 -24.83 -43.41
C GLU A 38 -12.55 -24.31 -42.29
N GLN A 39 -12.88 -24.64 -41.03
CA GLN A 39 -12.07 -24.24 -39.89
C GLN A 39 -10.84 -25.12 -39.71
N LEU A 40 -10.97 -26.43 -39.94
CA LEU A 40 -9.90 -27.42 -39.84
C LEU A 40 -8.83 -27.23 -40.92
N GLU A 41 -9.22 -26.81 -42.12
CA GLU A 41 -8.30 -26.49 -43.23
C GLU A 41 -7.30 -25.38 -42.88
N LYS A 42 -7.61 -24.53 -41.89
CA LYS A 42 -6.70 -23.49 -41.39
C LYS A 42 -5.57 -24.03 -40.51
N ASP A 43 -5.63 -25.32 -40.13
CA ASP A 43 -4.67 -26.03 -39.28
C ASP A 43 -4.29 -25.29 -37.98
N LEU A 44 -5.22 -24.52 -37.42
CA LEU A 44 -4.96 -23.78 -36.19
C LEU A 44 -4.88 -24.75 -35.01
N ALA A 45 -3.87 -24.59 -34.16
CA ALA A 45 -3.71 -25.39 -32.94
C ALA A 45 -4.92 -25.30 -32.00
N VAL A 46 -5.59 -24.15 -31.95
CA VAL A 46 -6.71 -23.85 -31.06
C VAL A 46 -7.88 -23.28 -31.86
N ASN A 47 -9.02 -23.96 -31.81
CA ASN A 47 -10.26 -23.56 -32.48
C ASN A 47 -11.39 -23.50 -31.45
N ILE A 48 -11.89 -22.30 -31.18
CA ILE A 48 -12.96 -22.09 -30.20
C ILE A 48 -14.11 -21.42 -30.91
N TYR A 49 -15.28 -22.04 -30.86
CA TYR A 49 -16.51 -21.45 -31.37
C TYR A 49 -17.32 -20.91 -30.21
N LYS A 50 -17.50 -19.59 -30.14
CA LYS A 50 -18.32 -18.90 -29.12
C LYS A 50 -19.05 -17.73 -29.80
N ASN A 51 -20.32 -17.49 -29.44
CA ASN A 51 -21.13 -16.38 -29.96
C ASN A 51 -21.12 -16.29 -31.49
N SER A 52 -21.38 -17.42 -32.15
CA SER A 52 -21.42 -17.57 -33.60
C SER A 52 -20.11 -17.29 -34.35
N SER A 53 -18.98 -17.22 -33.65
CA SER A 53 -17.67 -16.91 -34.23
C SER A 53 -16.59 -17.92 -33.84
N TRP A 54 -15.72 -18.25 -34.79
CA TRP A 54 -14.48 -19.00 -34.52
C TRP A 54 -13.37 -18.06 -34.03
N GLY A 55 -12.58 -18.51 -33.07
CA GLY A 55 -11.47 -17.75 -32.51
C GLY A 55 -10.58 -18.57 -31.57
N SER A 56 -9.79 -17.87 -30.76
CA SER A 56 -8.92 -18.45 -29.74
C SER A 56 -8.78 -17.50 -28.54
N TYR A 57 -8.40 -18.02 -27.37
CA TYR A 57 -8.04 -17.17 -26.24
C TYR A 57 -6.63 -16.60 -26.43
N LYS A 58 -6.50 -15.28 -26.27
CA LYS A 58 -5.26 -14.52 -26.40
C LYS A 58 -5.03 -13.68 -25.15
N TYR A 59 -3.76 -13.44 -24.84
CA TYR A 59 -3.37 -12.48 -23.83
C TYR A 59 -3.30 -11.10 -24.45
N PHE A 60 -3.86 -10.12 -23.73
CA PHE A 60 -3.72 -8.71 -24.03
C PHE A 60 -3.06 -8.03 -22.84
N ASN A 61 -2.36 -6.91 -23.09
CA ASN A 61 -1.80 -6.12 -22.01
C ASN A 61 -2.94 -5.60 -21.14
N TYR A 62 -2.77 -5.77 -19.83
CA TYR A 62 -3.72 -5.27 -18.87
C TYR A 62 -3.53 -3.75 -18.70
N THR A 63 -4.58 -2.99 -18.97
CA THR A 63 -4.59 -1.53 -18.77
C THR A 63 -5.09 -1.25 -17.35
N ARG A 64 -4.26 -0.56 -16.57
CA ARG A 64 -4.64 -0.13 -15.22
C ARG A 64 -5.86 0.78 -15.26
N LYS A 65 -6.72 0.67 -14.25
CA LYS A 65 -7.88 1.57 -14.13
C LYS A 65 -7.41 3.00 -13.91
N GLU A 66 -8.02 3.91 -14.66
CA GLU A 66 -7.82 5.34 -14.49
C GLU A 66 -8.43 5.82 -13.16
N MET A 67 -8.02 7.02 -12.73
CA MET A 67 -8.64 7.70 -11.61
C MET A 67 -10.15 7.83 -11.86
N ARG A 68 -10.95 7.69 -10.81
CA ARG A 68 -12.40 7.87 -10.86
C ARG A 68 -12.85 8.96 -9.91
N GLU A 69 -14.00 9.53 -10.20
CA GLU A 69 -14.67 10.48 -9.32
C GLU A 69 -15.02 9.82 -7.98
N SER A 70 -14.54 10.40 -6.88
CA SER A 70 -14.83 9.96 -5.52
C SER A 70 -15.10 11.14 -4.60
N GLU A 71 -16.19 11.03 -3.83
CA GLU A 71 -16.56 11.98 -2.77
C GLU A 71 -15.80 11.73 -1.46
N ASN A 72 -15.10 10.60 -1.34
CA ASN A 72 -14.41 10.16 -0.14
C ASN A 72 -12.98 9.74 -0.47
N CYS A 73 -12.06 10.70 -0.40
CA CYS A 73 -10.67 10.52 -0.76
C CYS A 73 -9.74 11.38 0.11
N HIS A 74 -8.47 11.01 0.14
CA HIS A 74 -7.38 11.75 0.79
C HIS A 74 -6.16 11.83 -0.12
N ALA A 75 -5.28 12.79 0.12
CA ALA A 75 -4.00 12.90 -0.57
C ALA A 75 -2.98 11.92 0.03
N GLU A 76 -2.34 11.13 -0.82
CA GLU A 76 -1.29 10.18 -0.45
C GLU A 76 -0.03 10.47 -1.29
N VAL A 77 1.16 10.34 -0.68
CA VAL A 77 2.43 10.40 -1.40
C VAL A 77 2.71 9.02 -2.00
N VAL A 78 2.45 8.87 -3.30
CA VAL A 78 2.56 7.58 -4.00
C VAL A 78 4.01 7.16 -4.20
N VAL A 79 4.90 8.13 -4.46
CA VAL A 79 6.35 7.89 -4.59
C VAL A 79 7.09 8.81 -3.61
N PRO A 80 7.69 8.26 -2.53
CA PRO A 80 8.38 9.05 -1.53
C PRO A 80 9.56 9.82 -2.12
N GLY A 81 9.72 11.09 -1.71
CA GLY A 81 10.77 11.97 -2.24
C GLY A 81 10.37 12.71 -3.51
N ASP A 82 9.25 12.35 -4.15
CA ASP A 82 8.72 13.05 -5.32
C ASP A 82 7.36 13.69 -5.00
N ILE A 83 7.38 14.99 -4.70
CA ILE A 83 6.17 15.79 -4.41
C ILE A 83 5.21 15.90 -5.60
N THR A 84 5.64 15.56 -6.82
CA THR A 84 4.75 15.51 -8.00
C THR A 84 3.86 14.25 -8.01
N GLN A 85 4.21 13.26 -7.19
CA GLN A 85 3.48 12.01 -7.02
C GLN A 85 2.54 12.03 -5.80
N ILE A 86 2.15 13.22 -5.35
CA ILE A 86 1.02 13.38 -4.42
C ILE A 86 -0.27 13.24 -5.23
N LYS A 87 -1.08 12.24 -4.92
CA LYS A 87 -2.33 11.94 -5.63
C LYS A 87 -3.47 11.76 -4.65
N MET A 88 -4.68 12.12 -5.08
CA MET A 88 -5.88 11.73 -4.34
C MET A 88 -6.11 10.22 -4.48
N VAL A 89 -6.40 9.55 -3.38
CA VAL A 89 -6.71 8.13 -3.30
C VAL A 89 -8.00 7.93 -2.51
N GLU A 90 -8.76 6.90 -2.83
CA GLU A 90 -10.00 6.65 -2.12
C GLU A 90 -9.79 6.25 -0.65
N ASN A 91 -10.64 6.81 0.21
CA ASN A 91 -10.75 6.45 1.60
C ASN A 91 -11.58 5.19 1.79
N PHE A 92 -11.44 4.58 2.97
CA PHE A 92 -12.38 3.57 3.45
C PHE A 92 -13.80 4.12 3.34
N PRO A 93 -14.76 3.38 2.74
CA PRO A 93 -16.09 3.91 2.46
C PRO A 93 -16.84 4.20 3.77
N TYR A 94 -16.90 5.47 4.15
CA TYR A 94 -17.73 5.94 5.26
C TYR A 94 -19.18 6.09 4.77
N SER A 95 -20.14 5.71 5.60
CA SER A 95 -21.53 6.08 5.32
C SER A 95 -21.68 7.60 5.45
N ARG A 96 -22.37 8.24 4.50
CA ARG A 96 -22.62 9.69 4.50
C ARG A 96 -23.27 10.20 5.80
N ASN A 97 -24.06 9.34 6.45
CA ASN A 97 -24.76 9.64 7.69
C ASN A 97 -24.07 9.01 8.91
N GLN A 98 -22.82 8.56 8.77
CA GLN A 98 -22.06 8.07 9.90
C GLN A 98 -21.90 9.22 10.89
N LYS A 99 -22.36 9.00 12.13
CA LYS A 99 -22.38 10.03 13.19
C LYS A 99 -21.01 10.68 13.41
N ASN A 100 -19.95 9.94 13.09
CA ASN A 100 -18.56 10.36 13.27
C ASN A 100 -17.89 10.91 12.00
N ALA A 101 -18.63 11.14 10.91
CA ALA A 101 -18.06 11.74 9.70
C ALA A 101 -17.94 13.26 9.82
N ILE A 102 -16.78 13.80 9.45
CA ILE A 102 -16.56 15.23 9.26
C ILE A 102 -16.17 15.50 7.81
N HIS A 103 -16.89 16.42 7.19
CA HIS A 103 -16.62 16.93 5.86
C HIS A 103 -15.63 18.08 5.97
N VAL A 104 -14.42 17.91 5.45
CA VAL A 104 -13.31 18.87 5.54
C VAL A 104 -13.49 20.03 4.56
N TYR A 105 -13.35 21.26 5.03
CA TYR A 105 -13.42 22.45 4.19
C TYR A 105 -12.03 23.01 3.95
N TYR A 106 -11.24 23.10 5.01
CA TYR A 106 -9.86 23.53 4.95
C TYR A 106 -8.98 22.58 5.75
N ALA A 107 -7.75 22.38 5.26
CA ALA A 107 -6.72 21.63 5.97
C ALA A 107 -5.43 22.45 6.05
N GLY A 108 -4.81 22.45 7.23
CA GLY A 108 -3.58 23.19 7.47
C GLY A 108 -2.35 22.39 7.11
N MET A 109 -1.45 22.98 6.31
CA MET A 109 -0.15 22.38 6.00
C MET A 109 0.86 22.63 7.11
N ASN A 110 1.68 21.62 7.39
CA ASN A 110 2.67 21.60 8.45
C ASN A 110 4.04 21.17 7.94
N PHE A 111 5.09 21.56 8.66
CA PHE A 111 6.47 21.19 8.30
C PHE A 111 6.67 19.66 8.22
N LYS A 112 5.94 18.92 9.06
CA LYS A 112 5.93 17.44 9.04
C LYS A 112 5.45 16.88 7.70
N ASP A 113 4.44 17.47 7.08
CA ASP A 113 3.94 17.04 5.76
C ASP A 113 5.05 17.07 4.71
N ILE A 114 5.86 18.14 4.75
CA ILE A 114 6.98 18.33 3.81
C ILE A 114 8.10 17.32 4.05
N LEU A 115 8.44 17.05 5.31
CA LEU A 115 9.49 16.07 5.63
C LEU A 115 9.09 14.65 5.19
N ILE A 116 7.81 14.31 5.28
CA ILE A 116 7.28 13.00 4.85
C ILE A 116 7.23 12.93 3.32
N ALA A 117 6.64 13.94 2.67
CA ALA A 117 6.56 13.97 1.20
C ALA A 117 7.94 14.03 0.54
N GLY A 118 8.89 14.74 1.14
CA GLY A 118 10.29 14.79 0.71
C GLY A 118 11.10 13.53 1.03
N GLY A 119 10.51 12.52 1.69
CA GLY A 119 11.17 11.25 2.01
C GLY A 119 12.24 11.33 3.11
N ILE A 120 12.36 12.47 3.80
CA ILE A 120 13.34 12.73 4.86
C ILE A 120 12.91 12.08 6.17
N LEU A 121 11.62 12.19 6.52
CA LEU A 121 11.06 11.59 7.73
C LEU A 121 10.33 10.30 7.40
N ARG A 122 10.77 9.19 7.99
CA ARG A 122 10.07 7.90 7.99
C ARG A 122 9.59 7.61 9.41
N LEU A 123 8.29 7.37 9.55
CA LEU A 123 7.71 7.06 10.86
C LEU A 123 7.97 5.58 11.20
N PRO A 124 8.54 5.26 12.37
CA PRO A 124 8.75 3.87 12.80
C PRO A 124 7.40 3.16 13.01
N GLY A 125 7.29 1.90 12.56
CA GLY A 125 6.11 1.06 12.81
C GLY A 125 4.92 1.24 11.86
N LEU A 126 5.02 2.15 10.89
CA LEU A 126 4.09 2.20 9.75
C LEU A 126 4.64 1.33 8.60
N ASP A 127 3.74 0.75 7.79
CA ASP A 127 4.11 0.00 6.59
C ASP A 127 5.08 0.84 5.74
N LYS A 128 6.10 0.19 5.15
CA LYS A 128 7.17 0.84 4.36
C LYS A 128 6.65 1.70 3.20
N ASN A 129 5.35 1.63 2.89
CA ASN A 129 4.71 2.24 1.74
C ASN A 129 3.66 3.31 2.10
N ASN A 130 3.34 3.57 3.38
CA ASN A 130 2.31 4.56 3.74
C ASN A 130 2.92 5.86 4.25
N PHE A 131 2.95 6.88 3.38
CA PHE A 131 3.45 8.21 3.67
C PHE A 131 2.28 9.16 3.88
N GLU A 132 1.76 9.14 5.11
CA GLU A 132 0.54 9.84 5.49
C GLU A 132 0.77 11.34 5.72
N ILE A 133 -0.07 12.17 5.09
CA ILE A 133 0.00 13.63 5.14
C ILE A 133 -1.34 14.22 5.57
N GLY A 134 -1.28 15.44 6.11
CA GLY A 134 -2.42 16.17 6.65
C GLY A 134 -2.73 15.75 8.09
N TYR A 135 -2.54 16.68 9.02
CA TYR A 135 -2.66 16.43 10.47
C TYR A 135 -3.70 17.29 11.18
N GLU A 136 -4.31 18.24 10.46
CA GLU A 136 -5.32 19.12 11.01
C GLU A 136 -6.34 19.56 9.96
N PHE A 137 -7.53 19.90 10.41
CA PHE A 137 -8.63 20.31 9.54
C PHE A 137 -9.57 21.29 10.25
N SER A 138 -10.38 21.98 9.45
CA SER A 138 -11.67 22.53 9.83
C SER A 138 -12.75 22.03 8.88
N GLY A 139 -13.98 21.92 9.38
CA GLY A 139 -15.09 21.50 8.55
C GLY A 139 -16.41 21.39 9.29
N ARG A 140 -17.29 20.52 8.80
CA ARG A 140 -18.62 20.31 9.36
C ARG A 140 -18.86 18.84 9.68
N THR A 141 -19.47 18.59 10.82
CA THR A 141 -20.06 17.28 11.15
C THR A 141 -21.26 16.99 10.25
N ALA A 142 -21.74 15.73 10.27
CA ALA A 142 -22.92 15.32 9.48
C ALA A 142 -24.21 16.09 9.82
N ASP A 143 -24.35 16.62 11.05
CA ASP A 143 -25.45 17.50 11.48
C ASP A 143 -25.21 18.99 11.17
N GLY A 144 -24.11 19.33 10.49
CA GLY A 144 -23.83 20.66 9.97
C GLY A 144 -23.07 21.60 10.91
N GLN A 145 -22.69 21.13 12.10
CA GLN A 145 -21.95 21.94 13.08
C GLN A 145 -20.52 22.20 12.61
N ARG A 146 -20.05 23.47 12.70
CA ARG A 146 -18.66 23.84 12.40
C ARG A 146 -17.71 23.36 13.49
N VAL A 147 -16.70 22.60 13.09
CA VAL A 147 -15.69 21.99 13.96
C VAL A 147 -14.28 22.09 13.37
N PHE A 148 -13.26 22.01 14.22
CA PHE A 148 -11.86 21.89 13.81
C PHE A 148 -11.11 20.97 14.78
N GLY A 149 -10.01 20.38 14.33
CA GLY A 149 -9.30 19.40 15.14
C GLY A 149 -8.00 18.91 14.53
N ILE A 150 -7.35 18.01 15.28
CA ILE A 150 -6.14 17.30 14.86
C ILE A 150 -6.40 15.81 14.73
N ARG A 151 -5.69 15.19 13.80
CA ARG A 151 -5.67 13.74 13.61
C ARG A 151 -4.24 13.29 13.34
N ARG A 152 -4.00 12.00 13.55
CA ARG A 152 -2.71 11.37 13.26
C ARG A 152 -2.37 11.39 11.77
N ASP A 153 -3.34 11.49 10.88
CA ASP A 153 -3.15 11.33 9.44
C ASP A 153 -4.38 11.82 8.63
N HIS A 154 -4.22 11.83 7.30
CA HIS A 154 -5.27 11.88 6.29
C HIS A 154 -6.24 13.06 6.40
N CYS A 155 -5.77 14.23 6.87
CA CYS A 155 -6.61 15.44 6.91
C CYS A 155 -6.65 16.21 5.59
N PHE A 156 -5.71 15.94 4.66
CA PHE A 156 -5.81 16.43 3.27
C PHE A 156 -6.81 15.57 2.51
N ALA A 157 -8.07 15.62 2.94
CA ALA A 157 -9.12 14.72 2.53
C ALA A 157 -10.44 15.44 2.31
N THR A 158 -11.35 14.81 1.58
CA THR A 158 -12.73 15.28 1.48
C THR A 158 -13.51 14.96 2.75
N THR A 159 -13.26 13.81 3.37
CA THR A 159 -14.00 13.38 4.56
C THR A 159 -13.05 12.63 5.48
N VAL A 160 -13.19 12.86 6.79
CA VAL A 160 -12.46 12.17 7.85
C VAL A 160 -13.44 11.56 8.85
N ASP A 161 -13.12 10.37 9.36
CA ASP A 161 -13.78 9.82 10.55
C ASP A 161 -13.08 10.38 11.79
N PHE A 162 -13.85 10.73 12.81
CA PHE A 162 -13.32 11.19 14.08
C PHE A 162 -13.53 10.16 15.18
N ASP A 163 -12.41 9.69 15.71
CA ASP A 163 -12.29 8.95 16.97
C ASP A 163 -11.61 9.81 18.06
N THR A 164 -11.15 11.01 17.69
CA THR A 164 -10.56 12.02 18.57
C THR A 164 -11.55 13.15 18.87
N PRO A 165 -11.38 13.84 20.01
CA PRO A 165 -12.17 15.04 20.33
C PRO A 165 -11.91 16.16 19.32
N VAL A 166 -12.96 16.92 18.99
CA VAL A 166 -12.91 18.10 18.11
C VAL A 166 -13.39 19.34 18.86
N LEU A 167 -12.92 20.50 18.42
CA LEU A 167 -13.31 21.80 18.95
C LEU A 167 -14.42 22.42 18.10
N LYS A 168 -15.35 23.14 18.73
CA LYS A 168 -16.36 23.94 18.01
C LYS A 168 -15.73 25.23 17.51
N VAL A 169 -16.01 25.57 16.25
CA VAL A 169 -15.57 26.86 15.67
C VAL A 169 -16.38 27.99 16.31
N PRO A 170 -15.74 29.05 16.86
CA PRO A 170 -16.43 30.24 17.34
C PRO A 170 -17.28 30.89 16.25
N ASP A 171 -18.41 31.51 16.63
CA ASP A 171 -19.35 32.07 15.66
C ASP A 171 -18.72 33.17 14.79
N ASN A 172 -17.76 33.91 15.35
CA ASN A 172 -17.05 35.00 14.70
C ASN A 172 -15.84 34.55 13.85
N TRP A 173 -15.58 33.25 13.72
CA TRP A 173 -14.51 32.72 12.88
C TRP A 173 -15.06 32.09 11.61
N THR A 174 -14.29 32.20 10.52
CA THR A 174 -14.48 31.39 9.32
C THR A 174 -13.88 29.99 9.53
N LEU A 175 -14.27 29.03 8.69
CA LEU A 175 -13.62 27.73 8.65
C LEU A 175 -12.17 27.84 8.20
N GLU A 176 -11.84 28.81 7.33
CA GLU A 176 -10.46 29.09 6.93
C GLU A 176 -9.60 29.47 8.14
N GLU A 177 -10.07 30.45 8.93
CA GLU A 177 -9.41 30.89 10.15
C GLU A 177 -9.24 29.75 11.16
N ALA A 178 -10.27 28.92 11.33
CA ALA A 178 -10.25 27.79 12.25
C ALA A 178 -9.19 26.73 11.87
N ALA A 179 -8.97 26.48 10.58
CA ALA A 179 -7.97 25.49 10.11
C ALA A 179 -6.52 25.90 10.41
N SER A 180 -6.27 27.16 10.77
CA SER A 180 -4.94 27.67 11.10
C SER A 180 -4.49 27.37 12.54
N VAL A 181 -5.42 26.97 13.41
CA VAL A 181 -5.26 26.90 14.87
C VAL A 181 -4.81 25.52 15.40
N PRO A 182 -5.46 24.40 15.03
CA PRO A 182 -5.42 23.18 15.83
C PRO A 182 -4.01 22.68 16.21
N ILE A 183 -3.18 22.30 15.25
CA ILE A 183 -1.90 21.65 15.56
C ILE A 183 -0.93 22.58 16.29
N ILE A 184 -1.00 23.89 16.01
CA ILE A 184 -0.12 24.90 16.60
C ILE A 184 -0.43 25.06 18.08
N TYR A 185 -1.70 25.28 18.43
CA TYR A 185 -2.09 25.48 19.82
C TYR A 185 -2.02 24.19 20.63
N PHE A 186 -2.33 23.02 20.05
CA PHE A 186 -2.08 21.75 20.74
C PHE A 186 -0.59 21.54 21.04
N THR A 187 0.30 21.89 20.10
CA THR A 187 1.76 21.80 20.30
C THR A 187 2.23 22.73 21.42
N LEU A 188 1.81 24.00 21.40
CA LEU A 188 2.21 24.98 22.40
C LEU A 188 1.59 24.72 23.77
N TYR A 189 0.35 24.24 23.83
CA TYR A 189 -0.28 23.87 25.08
C TYR A 189 0.44 22.68 25.72
N TYR A 190 0.79 21.66 24.92
CA TYR A 190 1.61 20.54 25.39
C TYR A 190 2.99 20.99 25.87
N ALA A 191 3.65 21.90 25.14
CA ALA A 191 4.95 22.43 25.50
C ALA A 191 4.91 23.31 26.77
N PHE A 192 4.17 24.42 26.72
CA PHE A 192 4.18 25.47 27.75
C PHE A 192 3.40 25.07 29.00
N HIS A 193 2.23 24.45 28.88
CA HIS A 193 1.41 24.15 30.05
C HIS A 193 1.70 22.78 30.65
N TYR A 194 1.84 21.74 29.83
CA TYR A 194 1.99 20.38 30.33
C TYR A 194 3.45 20.01 30.65
N LYS A 195 4.40 20.24 29.73
CA LYS A 195 5.80 19.84 29.91
C LYS A 195 6.60 20.81 30.75
N THR A 196 6.55 22.10 30.45
CA THR A 196 7.44 23.09 31.09
C THR A 196 6.77 23.94 32.17
N LYS A 197 5.44 23.93 32.25
CA LYS A 197 4.64 24.73 33.20
C LYS A 197 5.10 26.19 33.26
N MET A 198 5.01 26.87 32.12
CA MET A 198 5.55 28.21 31.90
C MET A 198 5.06 29.21 32.95
N GLU A 199 6.00 29.88 33.60
CA GLU A 199 5.73 30.86 34.66
C GLU A 199 5.56 32.27 34.10
N SER A 200 4.71 33.06 34.75
CA SER A 200 4.47 34.45 34.36
C SER A 200 5.68 35.35 34.69
N GLY A 201 5.99 36.30 33.81
CA GLY A 201 7.08 37.26 34.02
C GLY A 201 8.49 36.78 33.63
N LYS A 202 8.63 35.52 33.19
CA LYS A 202 9.91 34.94 32.75
C LYS A 202 10.31 35.36 31.34
N SER A 203 11.53 35.05 30.92
CA SER A 203 12.04 35.35 29.57
C SER A 203 11.96 34.15 28.63
N ILE A 204 11.67 34.39 27.34
CA ILE A 204 11.59 33.33 26.32
C ILE A 204 12.27 33.76 25.01
N LEU A 205 13.05 32.86 24.42
CA LEU A 205 13.54 32.94 23.04
C LEU A 205 12.67 32.10 22.12
N ILE A 206 12.07 32.72 21.09
CA ILE A 206 11.19 32.08 20.12
C ILE A 206 11.86 32.12 18.74
N HIS A 207 12.29 30.95 18.26
CA HIS A 207 12.85 30.84 16.91
C HIS A 207 11.77 30.77 15.83
N SER A 208 12.11 31.22 14.62
CA SER A 208 11.20 31.23 13.47
C SER A 208 9.88 31.96 13.76
N ALA A 209 9.95 33.09 14.46
CA ALA A 209 8.82 33.79 15.07
C ALA A 209 7.71 34.24 14.10
N SER A 210 8.03 34.36 12.81
CA SER A 210 7.08 34.70 11.74
C SER A 210 6.33 33.49 11.16
N GLY A 211 6.69 32.27 11.54
CA GLY A 211 5.97 31.05 11.18
C GLY A 211 4.74 30.83 12.08
N GLY A 212 3.91 29.85 11.73
CA GLY A 212 2.65 29.62 12.44
C GLY A 212 2.80 29.36 13.95
N VAL A 213 3.72 28.46 14.34
CA VAL A 213 4.00 28.19 15.76
C VAL A 213 4.59 29.41 16.47
N GLY A 214 5.48 30.15 15.79
CA GLY A 214 6.12 31.34 16.34
C GLY A 214 5.13 32.45 16.71
N LEU A 215 4.18 32.74 15.81
CA LEU A 215 3.14 33.75 16.04
C LEU A 215 2.25 33.39 17.24
N ALA A 216 1.80 32.13 17.31
CA ALA A 216 1.01 31.65 18.44
C ALA A 216 1.82 31.65 19.75
N ALA A 217 3.12 31.31 19.69
CA ALA A 217 4.01 31.30 20.85
C ALA A 217 4.20 32.70 21.42
N ILE A 218 4.35 33.72 20.57
CA ILE A 218 4.42 35.14 20.98
C ILE A 218 3.13 35.52 21.71
N GLN A 219 1.98 35.18 21.14
CA GLN A 219 0.70 35.49 21.76
C GLN A 219 0.55 34.83 23.14
N MET A 220 0.91 33.55 23.28
CA MET A 220 0.87 32.86 24.57
C MET A 220 1.88 33.43 25.57
N ALA A 221 3.08 33.80 25.12
CA ALA A 221 4.11 34.43 25.94
C ALA A 221 3.69 35.82 26.44
N LEU A 222 3.05 36.64 25.59
CA LEU A 222 2.46 37.92 25.98
C LEU A 222 1.37 37.76 27.05
N ASN A 223 0.51 36.73 26.91
CA ASN A 223 -0.49 36.41 27.93
C ASN A 223 0.14 36.03 29.29
N HIS A 224 1.32 35.41 29.28
CA HIS A 224 2.11 35.12 30.48
C HIS A 224 3.01 36.30 30.92
N LYS A 225 2.92 37.47 30.27
CA LYS A 225 3.75 38.65 30.56
C LYS A 225 5.25 38.36 30.47
N CYS A 226 5.63 37.46 29.57
CA CYS A 226 7.02 37.08 29.41
C CYS A 226 7.82 38.13 28.63
N LYS A 227 9.11 38.25 28.93
CA LYS A 227 10.04 39.04 28.11
C LYS A 227 10.43 38.23 26.87
N ILE A 228 10.05 38.70 25.69
CA ILE A 228 10.19 37.94 24.44
C ILE A 228 11.46 38.37 23.69
N PHE A 229 12.25 37.38 23.30
CA PHE A 229 13.27 37.45 22.27
C PHE A 229 12.84 36.58 21.09
N ALA A 230 13.11 37.01 19.86
CA ALA A 230 12.63 36.34 18.67
C ALA A 230 13.69 36.29 17.57
N THR A 231 13.63 35.27 16.71
CA THR A 231 14.42 35.25 15.47
C THR A 231 13.54 35.14 14.23
N VAL A 232 13.93 35.81 13.15
CA VAL A 232 13.23 35.83 11.85
C VAL A 232 14.20 35.73 10.69
N GLY A 233 13.73 35.17 9.57
CA GLY A 233 14.60 34.87 8.42
C GLY A 233 14.82 36.01 7.42
N SER A 234 14.20 37.18 7.61
CA SER A 234 14.34 38.34 6.71
C SER A 234 13.81 39.63 7.35
N GLU A 235 14.27 40.79 6.91
CA GLU A 235 13.76 42.10 7.34
C GLU A 235 12.26 42.30 7.03
N ALA A 236 11.78 41.80 5.89
CA ALA A 236 10.36 41.85 5.56
C ALA A 236 9.50 41.10 6.60
N LYS A 237 10.00 39.96 7.10
CA LYS A 237 9.36 39.19 8.18
C LYS A 237 9.45 39.90 9.53
N LYS A 238 10.57 40.59 9.83
CA LYS A 238 10.72 41.43 11.03
C LYS A 238 9.68 42.54 11.06
N LYS A 239 9.54 43.28 9.96
CA LYS A 239 8.56 44.36 9.83
C LYS A 239 7.13 43.83 10.00
N ALA A 240 6.78 42.76 9.31
CA ALA A 240 5.46 42.14 9.44
C ALA A 240 5.15 41.66 10.87
N LEU A 241 6.16 41.17 11.59
CA LEU A 241 6.00 40.74 12.98
C LEU A 241 5.72 41.92 13.93
N LEU A 242 6.43 43.03 13.77
CA LEU A 242 6.23 44.26 14.54
C LEU A 242 4.89 44.94 14.24
N GLU A 243 4.40 44.84 12.99
CA GLU A 243 3.06 45.31 12.63
C GLU A 243 1.96 44.48 13.33
N LEU A 244 2.16 43.17 13.49
CA LEU A 244 1.21 42.28 14.17
C LEU A 244 1.28 42.39 15.70
N TYR A 245 2.47 42.63 16.25
CA TYR A 245 2.69 42.74 17.69
C TYR A 245 3.50 44.00 18.01
N PRO A 246 2.83 45.17 18.10
CA PRO A 246 3.49 46.45 18.36
C PRO A 246 4.20 46.52 19.72
N ASP A 247 3.79 45.68 20.67
CA ASP A 247 4.39 45.59 22.01
C ASP A 247 5.76 44.89 22.03
N LEU A 248 6.19 44.31 20.91
CA LEU A 248 7.53 43.72 20.80
C LEU A 248 8.59 44.80 20.60
N ASP A 249 9.66 44.71 21.39
CA ASP A 249 10.85 45.53 21.19
C ASP A 249 11.64 45.05 19.95
N ALA A 250 11.80 45.95 18.97
CA ALA A 250 12.55 45.68 17.75
C ALA A 250 14.02 45.29 18.00
N ASN A 251 14.60 45.67 19.14
CA ASN A 251 15.94 45.29 19.56
C ASN A 251 16.06 43.83 20.02
N ASN A 252 14.92 43.20 20.37
CA ASN A 252 14.87 41.81 20.79
C ASN A 252 14.59 40.84 19.62
N ILE A 253 14.61 41.34 18.38
CA ILE A 253 14.36 40.54 17.17
C ILE A 253 15.64 40.43 16.32
N PHE A 254 16.11 39.20 16.15
CA PHE A 254 17.38 38.86 15.50
C PHE A 254 17.20 38.03 14.21
N SER A 255 18.30 37.80 13.49
CA SER A 255 18.32 36.88 12.34
C SER A 255 18.17 35.42 12.79
N SER A 256 17.42 34.63 12.03
CA SER A 256 17.32 33.16 12.21
C SER A 256 18.24 32.37 11.27
N ARG A 257 19.12 33.06 10.53
CA ARG A 257 20.06 32.45 9.56
C ARG A 257 21.50 32.45 10.05
N GLU A 258 21.76 33.16 11.14
CA GLU A 258 23.07 33.41 11.72
C GLU A 258 22.97 33.22 13.23
N ASP A 259 24.07 32.88 13.88
CA ASP A 259 24.18 32.68 15.34
C ASP A 259 24.31 34.01 16.12
N SER A 260 24.25 35.16 15.42
CA SER A 260 24.40 36.49 16.00
C SER A 260 23.44 36.79 17.16
N PHE A 261 22.32 36.08 17.24
CA PHE A 261 21.36 36.19 18.35
C PHE A 261 21.96 35.74 19.69
N GLU A 262 22.92 34.82 19.70
CA GLU A 262 23.54 34.30 20.93
C GLU A 262 24.21 35.44 21.70
N VAL A 263 25.14 36.13 21.04
CA VAL A 263 25.89 37.25 21.63
C VAL A 263 24.96 38.41 22.00
N ALA A 264 23.98 38.71 21.15
CA ALA A 264 23.04 39.79 21.39
C ALA A 264 22.16 39.53 22.63
N ILE A 265 21.62 38.31 22.78
CA ILE A 265 20.80 37.92 23.92
C ILE A 265 21.62 37.95 25.20
N LEU A 266 22.83 37.37 25.20
CA LEU A 266 23.71 37.41 26.38
C LEU A 266 24.04 38.85 26.78
N ARG A 267 24.26 39.75 25.82
CA ARG A 267 24.47 41.18 26.11
C ARG A 267 23.22 41.83 26.71
N LEU A 268 22.04 41.64 26.12
CA LEU A 268 20.77 42.23 26.57
C LEU A 268 20.27 41.66 27.89
N THR A 269 20.81 40.52 28.31
CA THR A 269 20.47 39.83 29.56
C THR A 269 21.61 39.88 30.58
N ASN A 270 22.68 40.66 30.34
CA ASN A 270 23.86 40.75 31.20
C ASN A 270 24.47 39.37 31.57
N GLY A 271 24.52 38.47 30.59
CA GLY A 271 25.04 37.10 30.75
C GLY A 271 24.08 36.11 31.40
N TYR A 272 22.86 36.54 31.77
CA TYR A 272 21.87 35.66 32.38
C TYR A 272 21.33 34.60 31.41
N GLY A 273 21.06 34.98 30.15
CA GLY A 273 20.38 34.14 29.18
C GLY A 273 18.85 34.27 29.26
N VAL A 274 18.13 33.23 28.82
CA VAL A 274 16.65 33.15 28.83
C VAL A 274 16.13 31.93 29.59
N ASP A 275 14.98 32.07 30.26
CA ASP A 275 14.36 31.00 31.04
C ASP A 275 13.77 29.88 30.16
N TYR A 276 13.24 30.23 28.99
CA TYR A 276 12.67 29.29 28.03
C TYR A 276 13.27 29.50 26.64
N VAL A 277 13.54 28.42 25.92
CA VAL A 277 13.90 28.47 24.49
C VAL A 277 12.94 27.58 23.73
N LEU A 278 12.15 28.15 22.81
CA LEU A 278 11.34 27.39 21.85
C LEU A 278 12.13 27.25 20.54
N ASN A 279 12.80 26.12 20.37
CA ASN A 279 13.71 25.89 19.25
C ASN A 279 13.08 25.06 18.11
N SER A 280 13.41 25.50 16.89
CA SER A 280 13.12 24.79 15.63
C SER A 280 14.32 24.83 14.67
N LEU A 281 15.45 25.38 15.10
CA LEU A 281 16.68 25.50 14.32
C LEU A 281 17.55 24.25 14.49
N VAL A 282 18.50 24.07 13.58
CA VAL A 282 19.33 22.86 13.44
C VAL A 282 20.82 23.21 13.43
N GLY A 283 21.68 22.22 13.63
CA GLY A 283 23.14 22.34 13.54
C GLY A 283 23.73 23.37 14.50
N ASP A 284 24.61 24.23 13.99
CA ASP A 284 25.27 25.25 14.82
C ASP A 284 24.29 26.24 15.47
N LEU A 285 23.16 26.51 14.80
CA LEU A 285 22.11 27.37 15.36
C LEU A 285 21.38 26.69 16.53
N PHE A 286 21.21 25.37 16.50
CA PHE A 286 20.73 24.61 17.67
C PHE A 286 21.70 24.81 18.85
N ASN A 287 23.00 24.63 18.62
CA ASN A 287 24.03 24.80 19.66
C ASN A 287 24.09 26.24 20.21
N ALA A 288 23.97 27.25 19.35
CA ALA A 288 23.88 28.65 19.76
C ALA A 288 22.64 28.92 20.62
N SER A 289 21.50 28.31 20.27
CA SER A 289 20.26 28.38 21.06
C SER A 289 20.44 27.77 22.45
N MET A 290 21.16 26.65 22.53
CA MET A 290 21.47 25.98 23.81
C MET A 290 22.30 26.87 24.73
N LYS A 291 23.24 27.65 24.20
CA LYS A 291 24.07 28.57 25.01
C LYS A 291 23.29 29.75 25.58
N CYS A 292 22.19 30.15 24.91
CA CYS A 292 21.31 31.22 25.36
C CYS A 292 20.53 30.87 26.64
N ILE A 293 20.46 29.59 27.04
CA ILE A 293 19.65 29.19 28.18
C ILE A 293 20.25 29.62 29.53
N ALA A 294 19.38 30.15 30.39
CA ALA A 294 19.70 30.53 31.76
C ALA A 294 19.75 29.33 32.71
N SER A 295 20.25 29.55 33.93
CA SER A 295 20.19 28.54 35.00
C SER A 295 18.75 28.21 35.38
N ASN A 296 18.46 26.92 35.53
CA ASN A 296 17.12 26.34 35.69
C ASN A 296 16.19 26.54 34.48
N GLY A 297 16.74 26.92 33.33
CA GLY A 297 15.96 27.14 32.13
C GLY A 297 15.45 25.85 31.48
N ASN A 298 14.43 25.99 30.64
CA ASN A 298 13.79 24.91 29.89
C ASN A 298 14.03 25.09 28.38
N PHE A 299 14.72 24.13 27.77
CA PHE A 299 14.88 24.06 26.33
C PHE A 299 13.77 23.20 25.73
N ILE A 300 12.98 23.77 24.83
CA ILE A 300 11.79 23.16 24.22
C ILE A 300 12.11 22.92 22.75
N GLU A 301 12.40 21.68 22.40
CA GLU A 301 12.72 21.27 21.03
C GLU A 301 11.45 20.79 20.34
N ILE A 302 10.99 21.54 19.33
CA ILE A 302 9.89 21.15 18.45
C ILE A 302 10.37 20.66 17.07
N GLY A 303 11.63 20.91 16.73
CA GLY A 303 12.28 20.36 15.54
C GLY A 303 12.53 18.86 15.69
N LYS A 304 12.62 18.17 14.55
CA LYS A 304 12.88 16.72 14.51
C LYS A 304 14.25 16.37 13.94
N THR A 305 14.90 17.28 13.23
CA THR A 305 16.10 16.99 12.44
C THR A 305 17.26 16.51 13.31
N GLU A 306 17.56 17.17 14.43
CA GLU A 306 18.66 16.78 15.33
C GLU A 306 18.46 15.37 15.90
N PHE A 307 17.21 15.02 16.27
CA PHE A 307 16.90 13.69 16.77
C PHE A 307 17.03 12.62 15.68
N LEU A 308 16.65 12.93 14.44
CA LEU A 308 16.79 12.01 13.30
C LEU A 308 18.26 11.76 12.93
N LEU A 309 19.10 12.80 13.06
CA LEU A 309 20.54 12.71 12.81
C LEU A 309 21.32 12.13 14.00
N ASN A 310 20.65 11.85 15.12
CA ASN A 310 21.26 11.41 16.37
C ASN A 310 22.41 12.34 16.80
N SER A 311 22.16 13.64 16.73
CA SER A 311 23.13 14.68 17.08
C SER A 311 23.55 14.60 18.54
N ARG A 312 24.81 14.98 18.81
CA ARG A 312 25.36 14.99 20.17
C ARG A 312 24.96 16.27 20.88
N ILE A 313 24.53 16.13 22.14
CA ILE A 313 24.25 17.26 23.03
C ILE A 313 25.35 17.33 24.08
N GLU A 314 25.91 18.52 24.30
CA GLU A 314 26.94 18.73 25.31
C GLU A 314 26.37 18.59 26.72
N SER A 315 26.86 17.61 27.49
CA SER A 315 26.36 17.35 28.86
C SER A 315 26.65 18.48 29.85
N SER A 316 27.60 19.36 29.54
CA SER A 316 27.95 20.55 30.35
C SER A 316 26.76 21.48 30.56
N MET A 317 25.77 21.49 29.65
CA MET A 317 24.55 22.30 29.79
C MET A 317 23.78 22.02 31.09
N PHE A 318 23.83 20.77 31.58
CA PHE A 318 23.05 20.32 32.72
C PHE A 318 23.64 20.82 34.04
N LEU A 319 24.87 21.34 34.04
CA LEU A 319 25.46 22.02 35.20
C LEU A 319 24.66 23.27 35.59
N LYS A 320 23.97 23.89 34.62
CA LYS A 320 23.04 25.00 34.86
C LYS A 320 21.68 24.54 35.43
N SER A 321 21.52 23.26 35.80
CA SER A 321 20.23 22.66 36.19
C SER A 321 19.14 22.84 35.11
N THR A 322 19.53 22.83 33.84
CA THR A 322 18.63 22.99 32.70
C THR A 322 17.85 21.72 32.41
N SER A 323 16.66 21.87 31.84
CA SER A 323 15.85 20.75 31.37
C SER A 323 15.68 20.81 29.86
N LEU A 324 15.88 19.68 29.17
CA LEU A 324 15.67 19.54 27.72
C LEU A 324 14.40 18.73 27.46
N HIS A 325 13.44 19.32 26.73
CA HIS A 325 12.14 18.75 26.44
C HIS A 325 11.97 18.54 24.94
N GLY A 326 11.94 17.29 24.50
CA GLY A 326 11.50 16.94 23.14
C GLY A 326 9.97 16.93 23.04
N ILE A 327 9.42 17.73 22.13
CA ILE A 327 7.97 17.88 21.96
C ILE A 327 7.50 17.11 20.72
N ALA A 328 6.88 15.94 20.96
CA ALA A 328 6.33 15.10 19.90
C ALA A 328 4.80 15.01 20.01
N ILE A 329 4.08 15.86 19.26
CA ILE A 329 2.61 15.87 19.27
C ILE A 329 1.99 14.54 18.81
N ASP A 330 2.74 13.77 18.01
CA ASP A 330 2.35 12.43 17.55
C ASP A 330 2.09 11.45 18.70
N GLU A 331 2.79 11.61 19.83
CA GLU A 331 2.60 10.79 21.02
C GLU A 331 1.22 11.03 21.63
N LEU A 332 0.73 12.27 21.62
CA LEU A 332 -0.58 12.66 22.14
C LEU A 332 -1.73 12.03 21.34
N LEU A 333 -1.49 11.73 20.06
CA LEU A 333 -2.46 11.13 19.14
C LEU A 333 -2.49 9.59 19.20
N THR A 334 -1.73 8.97 20.12
CA THR A 334 -1.78 7.52 20.35
C THR A 334 -3.04 7.11 21.13
N VAL A 335 -3.48 5.86 20.97
CA VAL A 335 -4.65 5.31 21.68
C VAL A 335 -4.49 5.45 23.20
N GLU A 336 -3.28 5.22 23.71
CA GLU A 336 -2.94 5.30 25.14
C GLU A 336 -3.08 6.73 25.70
N LYS A 337 -2.78 7.76 24.89
CA LYS A 337 -2.82 9.17 25.31
C LYS A 337 -4.15 9.87 24.99
N ARG A 338 -5.15 9.17 24.44
CA ARG A 338 -6.50 9.72 24.19
C ARG A 338 -7.15 10.41 25.40
N PRO A 339 -7.00 9.93 26.66
CA PRO A 339 -7.53 10.66 27.82
C PRO A 339 -6.89 12.05 27.99
N LEU A 340 -5.58 12.16 27.77
CA LEU A 340 -4.86 13.44 27.85
C LEU A 340 -5.25 14.37 26.70
N LEU A 341 -5.45 13.84 25.49
CA LEU A 341 -5.96 14.63 24.36
C LEU A 341 -7.35 15.23 24.66
N LYS A 342 -8.23 14.46 25.31
CA LYS A 342 -9.54 14.95 25.78
C LYS A 342 -9.40 16.10 26.77
N GLU A 343 -8.54 15.95 27.76
CA GLU A 343 -8.25 17.00 28.74
C GLU A 343 -7.77 18.29 28.06
N PHE A 344 -6.82 18.18 27.12
CA PHE A 344 -6.31 19.34 26.39
C PHE A 344 -7.37 20.00 25.53
N THR A 345 -8.27 19.21 24.92
CA THR A 345 -9.37 19.75 24.13
C THR A 345 -10.30 20.61 25.00
N VAL A 346 -10.61 20.15 26.23
CA VAL A 346 -11.44 20.91 27.17
C VAL A 346 -10.76 22.20 27.59
N GLU A 347 -9.47 22.18 27.90
CA GLU A 347 -8.78 23.42 28.28
C GLU A 347 -8.63 24.37 27.09
N LEU A 348 -8.32 23.88 25.89
CA LEU A 348 -8.27 24.72 24.70
C LEU A 348 -9.64 25.35 24.38
N GLU A 349 -10.75 24.64 24.60
CA GLU A 349 -12.09 25.21 24.47
C GLU A 349 -12.32 26.36 25.46
N LYS A 350 -11.81 26.24 26.69
CA LYS A 350 -11.84 27.32 27.68
C LYS A 350 -11.00 28.50 27.21
N GLU A 351 -9.74 28.29 26.84
CA GLU A 351 -8.83 29.33 26.32
C GLU A 351 -9.41 30.09 25.11
N LEU A 352 -10.10 29.36 24.22
CA LEU A 352 -10.84 29.88 23.07
C LEU A 352 -11.96 30.83 23.52
N LYS A 353 -12.78 30.43 24.50
CA LYS A 353 -13.86 31.26 25.07
C LYS A 353 -13.34 32.52 25.75
N GLN A 354 -12.14 32.49 26.32
CA GLN A 354 -11.52 33.66 26.95
C GLN A 354 -10.79 34.57 25.94
N GLY A 355 -10.84 34.25 24.64
CA GLY A 355 -10.22 35.03 23.57
C GLY A 355 -8.69 34.99 23.57
N ARG A 356 -8.08 34.04 24.30
CA ARG A 356 -6.62 33.89 24.39
C ARG A 356 -6.03 33.14 23.21
N ILE A 357 -6.84 32.34 22.52
CA ILE A 357 -6.51 31.70 21.24
C ILE A 357 -7.07 32.58 20.12
N LYS A 358 -6.23 32.89 19.13
CA LYS A 358 -6.63 33.62 17.92
C LYS A 358 -6.20 32.85 16.66
N PRO A 359 -6.91 33.03 15.53
CA PRO A 359 -6.48 32.49 14.25
C PRO A 359 -5.10 33.00 13.86
N ILE A 360 -4.33 32.14 13.20
CA ILE A 360 -3.01 32.48 12.67
C ILE A 360 -3.19 32.96 11.23
N PRO A 361 -2.67 34.14 10.85
CA PRO A 361 -2.85 34.66 9.50
C PRO A 361 -2.43 33.66 8.41
N SER A 362 -3.35 33.35 7.48
CA SER A 362 -3.10 32.56 6.27
C SER A 362 -2.99 33.47 5.06
N ARG A 363 -1.76 33.79 4.62
CA ARG A 363 -1.59 34.65 3.43
C ARG A 363 -1.85 33.94 2.10
N LYS A 364 -1.86 32.61 2.10
CA LYS A 364 -1.97 31.77 0.91
C LYS A 364 -2.87 30.56 1.19
N VAL A 365 -3.95 30.49 0.44
CA VAL A 365 -4.85 29.34 0.37
C VAL A 365 -4.74 28.77 -1.04
N PHE A 366 -4.47 27.48 -1.14
CA PHE A 366 -4.44 26.74 -2.42
C PHE A 366 -5.69 25.87 -2.51
N ASP A 367 -6.21 25.64 -3.71
CA ASP A 367 -7.19 24.57 -3.87
C ASP A 367 -6.52 23.21 -3.67
N VAL A 368 -7.26 22.21 -3.18
CA VAL A 368 -6.74 20.85 -2.99
C VAL A 368 -6.28 20.22 -4.31
N ASP A 369 -6.83 20.63 -5.45
CA ASP A 369 -6.36 20.21 -6.78
C ASP A 369 -4.93 20.71 -7.07
N ASP A 370 -4.50 21.81 -6.45
CA ASP A 370 -3.17 22.42 -6.58
C ASP A 370 -2.20 22.00 -5.47
N ILE A 371 -2.44 20.86 -4.81
CA ILE A 371 -1.65 20.40 -3.66
C ILE A 371 -0.14 20.35 -3.95
N THR A 372 0.29 19.92 -5.14
CA THR A 372 1.71 19.90 -5.53
C THR A 372 2.32 21.30 -5.53
N GLU A 373 1.60 22.31 -6.01
CA GLU A 373 2.06 23.70 -5.99
C GLU A 373 2.10 24.27 -4.58
N ALA A 374 1.15 23.87 -3.72
CA ALA A 374 1.17 24.23 -2.30
C ALA A 374 2.43 23.69 -1.60
N PHE A 375 2.82 22.44 -1.88
CA PHE A 375 4.06 21.83 -1.36
C PHE A 375 5.32 22.55 -1.88
N LYS A 376 5.39 22.86 -3.17
CA LYS A 376 6.50 23.65 -3.75
C LYS A 376 6.60 25.03 -3.10
N TYR A 377 5.47 25.72 -2.93
CA TYR A 377 5.44 27.02 -2.27
C TYR A 377 5.91 26.93 -0.81
N PHE A 378 5.51 25.89 -0.08
CA PHE A 378 5.96 25.66 1.29
C PHE A 378 7.49 25.55 1.38
N GLN A 379 8.12 24.80 0.46
CA GLN A 379 9.58 24.60 0.41
C GLN A 379 10.38 25.89 0.19
N THR A 380 9.79 26.93 -0.40
CA THR A 380 10.49 28.23 -0.57
C THR A 380 10.79 28.93 0.74
N THR A 381 10.18 28.52 1.87
CA THR A 381 10.27 29.13 3.21
C THR A 381 9.88 30.63 3.27
N ASN A 382 9.34 31.19 2.19
CA ASN A 382 8.99 32.61 2.08
C ASN A 382 7.55 32.92 2.52
N HIS A 383 6.92 32.01 3.27
CA HIS A 383 5.58 32.22 3.81
C HIS A 383 5.64 32.81 5.23
N VAL A 384 4.56 33.49 5.60
CA VAL A 384 4.29 34.03 6.95
C VAL A 384 2.98 33.40 7.41
N GLY A 385 2.97 32.89 8.64
CA GLY A 385 1.82 32.20 9.20
C GLY A 385 1.57 30.82 8.57
N LYS A 386 0.31 30.52 8.27
CA LYS A 386 -0.13 29.18 7.81
C LYS A 386 -0.36 29.14 6.30
N ILE A 387 -0.13 27.97 5.70
CA ILE A 387 -0.58 27.64 4.35
C ILE A 387 -1.74 26.67 4.48
N LEU A 388 -2.86 26.96 3.81
CA LEU A 388 -4.08 26.18 3.88
C LEU A 388 -4.41 25.57 2.52
N LEU A 389 -4.98 24.37 2.55
CA LEU A 389 -5.62 23.73 1.40
C LEU A 389 -7.13 23.88 1.53
N LYS A 390 -7.77 24.50 0.55
CA LYS A 390 -9.22 24.59 0.42
C LYS A 390 -9.73 23.36 -0.30
N VAL A 391 -10.51 22.56 0.41
CA VAL A 391 -11.21 21.38 -0.11
C VAL A 391 -12.61 21.76 -0.58
N ARG A 392 -13.30 22.68 0.12
CA ARG A 392 -14.66 23.12 -0.23
C ARG A 392 -14.84 24.61 0.04
N GLU A 393 -15.82 25.21 -0.62
CA GLU A 393 -16.27 26.56 -0.30
C GLU A 393 -17.14 26.55 0.97
N GLU A 394 -16.88 27.48 1.89
CA GLU A 394 -17.70 27.62 3.10
C GLU A 394 -19.08 28.21 2.76
N GLU A 395 -20.14 27.57 3.26
CA GLU A 395 -21.50 28.10 3.13
C GLU A 395 -21.72 29.31 4.06
N LYS A 396 -22.61 30.22 3.63
CA LYS A 396 -22.95 31.43 4.41
C LYS A 396 -23.62 31.14 5.76
N SER A 397 -24.30 30.00 5.90
CA SER A 397 -25.01 29.67 7.15
C SER A 397 -24.06 29.04 8.16
N PRO A 398 -24.07 29.46 9.44
CA PRO A 398 -23.27 28.84 10.49
C PRO A 398 -23.60 27.36 10.71
N ILE A 399 -24.87 26.97 10.53
CA ILE A 399 -25.34 25.58 10.62
C ILE A 399 -26.06 25.25 9.31
N CYS A 400 -25.53 24.28 8.57
CA CYS A 400 -26.17 23.73 7.38
C CYS A 400 -25.56 22.38 7.02
N ASN A 401 -26.31 21.58 6.26
CA ASN A 401 -25.77 20.35 5.70
C ASN A 401 -24.54 20.67 4.82
N PRO A 402 -23.48 19.88 4.91
CA PRO A 402 -22.25 20.16 4.18
C PRO A 402 -22.43 19.98 2.67
N SER A 403 -21.79 20.84 1.89
CA SER A 403 -21.66 20.64 0.45
C SER A 403 -20.80 19.42 0.10
N PHE A 404 -21.15 18.75 -0.99
CA PHE A 404 -20.40 17.59 -1.51
C PHE A 404 -19.47 18.03 -2.63
N ARG A 405 -18.25 17.49 -2.62
CA ARG A 405 -17.26 17.66 -3.69
C ARG A 405 -16.73 16.28 -4.02
N SER A 406 -16.77 15.95 -5.31
CA SER A 406 -16.07 14.78 -5.86
C SER A 406 -14.73 15.23 -6.43
N LEU A 407 -13.71 14.39 -6.24
CA LEU A 407 -12.38 14.58 -6.80
C LEU A 407 -11.95 13.32 -7.55
N LYS A 408 -11.12 13.49 -8.58
CA LYS A 408 -10.50 12.35 -9.27
C LYS A 408 -9.49 11.67 -8.35
N ALA A 409 -9.79 10.44 -7.95
CA ALA A 409 -8.98 9.67 -7.02
C ALA A 409 -8.58 8.30 -7.60
N ILE A 410 -7.42 7.81 -7.17
CA ILE A 410 -6.98 6.44 -7.43
C ILE A 410 -7.86 5.49 -6.61
N PRO A 411 -8.55 4.52 -7.24
CA PRO A 411 -9.40 3.60 -6.51
C PRO A 411 -8.57 2.71 -5.57
N LYS A 412 -9.09 2.46 -4.37
CA LYS A 412 -8.47 1.57 -3.37
C LYS A 412 -9.46 0.47 -3.00
N LEU A 413 -8.95 -0.75 -2.82
CA LEU A 413 -9.77 -1.89 -2.41
C LEU A 413 -10.06 -1.83 -0.91
N PHE A 414 -11.34 -1.92 -0.55
CA PHE A 414 -11.82 -2.06 0.83
C PHE A 414 -12.89 -3.15 0.90
N PHE A 415 -12.98 -3.79 2.07
CA PHE A 415 -13.98 -4.81 2.35
C PHE A 415 -15.00 -4.29 3.35
N ASN A 416 -16.28 -4.50 3.04
CA ASN A 416 -17.39 -4.12 3.91
C ASN A 416 -17.27 -4.87 5.26
N PRO A 417 -17.24 -4.16 6.39
CA PRO A 417 -17.08 -4.75 7.71
C PRO A 417 -18.32 -5.53 8.16
N CYS A 418 -19.49 -5.25 7.57
CA CYS A 418 -20.75 -5.92 7.85
C CYS A 418 -20.99 -7.17 6.98
N LYS A 419 -19.98 -7.62 6.21
CA LYS A 419 -20.05 -8.83 5.39
C LYS A 419 -19.05 -9.90 5.85
N SER A 420 -19.32 -11.15 5.49
CA SER A 420 -18.43 -12.30 5.72
C SER A 420 -17.65 -12.68 4.46
N TYR A 421 -16.42 -13.16 4.65
CA TYR A 421 -15.50 -13.50 3.56
C TYR A 421 -14.96 -14.91 3.75
N ILE A 422 -15.09 -15.76 2.73
CA ILE A 422 -14.76 -17.18 2.79
C ILE A 422 -13.52 -17.46 1.94
N ILE A 423 -12.50 -18.05 2.55
CA ILE A 423 -11.26 -18.48 1.89
C ILE A 423 -11.16 -20.00 1.93
N ILE A 424 -11.33 -20.65 0.78
CA ILE A 424 -11.06 -22.09 0.61
C ILE A 424 -9.56 -22.29 0.50
N GLY A 425 -8.99 -23.16 1.33
CA GLY A 425 -7.55 -23.29 1.50
C GLY A 425 -6.94 -22.19 2.39
N GLY A 426 -7.76 -21.55 3.24
CA GLY A 426 -7.40 -20.37 4.03
C GLY A 426 -6.30 -20.58 5.07
N LEU A 427 -6.02 -21.82 5.48
CA LEU A 427 -4.88 -22.14 6.37
C LEU A 427 -3.57 -22.39 5.62
N GLY A 428 -3.56 -22.34 4.28
CA GLY A 428 -2.34 -22.32 3.49
C GLY A 428 -1.56 -21.02 3.68
N GLY A 429 -0.25 -21.02 3.38
CA GLY A 429 0.61 -19.83 3.56
C GLY A 429 0.04 -18.58 2.89
N LEU A 430 -0.30 -18.67 1.60
CA LEU A 430 -0.91 -17.55 0.85
C LEU A 430 -2.34 -17.22 1.32
N GLY A 431 -3.09 -18.21 1.81
CA GLY A 431 -4.44 -18.00 2.34
C GLY A 431 -4.42 -17.17 3.63
N LEU A 432 -3.43 -17.40 4.50
CA LEU A 432 -3.23 -16.63 5.73
C LEU A 432 -2.75 -15.21 5.46
N GLU A 433 -1.81 -15.05 4.52
CA GLU A 433 -1.41 -13.73 4.00
C GLU A 433 -2.63 -12.96 3.47
N PHE A 434 -3.45 -13.62 2.66
CA PHE A 434 -4.66 -13.00 2.15
C PHE A 434 -5.69 -12.68 3.25
N ALA A 435 -5.86 -13.53 4.26
CA ALA A 435 -6.73 -13.26 5.41
C ALA A 435 -6.24 -12.05 6.23
N MET A 436 -4.93 -11.90 6.40
CA MET A 436 -4.31 -10.75 7.05
C MET A 436 -4.63 -9.46 6.26
N MET A 437 -4.46 -9.50 4.93
CA MET A 437 -4.80 -8.38 4.05
C MET A 437 -6.30 -8.04 4.08
N LEU A 438 -7.21 -9.04 4.04
CA LEU A 438 -8.65 -8.81 4.18
C LEU A 438 -8.96 -8.03 5.47
N SER A 439 -8.37 -8.46 6.59
CA SER A 439 -8.55 -7.80 7.88
C SER A 439 -8.05 -6.35 7.87
N LEU A 440 -6.86 -6.10 7.33
CA LEU A 440 -6.30 -4.75 7.22
C LEU A 440 -7.13 -3.84 6.31
N LYS A 441 -7.81 -4.41 5.31
CA LYS A 441 -8.70 -3.71 4.38
C LYS A 441 -10.16 -3.62 4.86
N GLY A 442 -10.44 -4.02 6.11
CA GLY A 442 -11.69 -3.75 6.81
C GLY A 442 -12.64 -4.93 7.01
N ALA A 443 -12.31 -6.13 6.50
CA ALA A 443 -13.12 -7.32 6.76
C ALA A 443 -13.15 -7.66 8.25
N LYS A 444 -14.34 -7.87 8.83
CA LYS A 444 -14.49 -8.23 10.26
C LYS A 444 -14.88 -9.68 10.50
N HIS A 445 -15.35 -10.40 9.48
CA HIS A 445 -15.76 -11.80 9.59
C HIS A 445 -15.09 -12.62 8.49
N ILE A 446 -14.09 -13.43 8.84
CA ILE A 446 -13.31 -14.22 7.89
C ILE A 446 -13.45 -15.72 8.23
N PHE A 447 -13.88 -16.50 7.23
CA PHE A 447 -14.00 -17.95 7.29
C PHE A 447 -12.84 -18.60 6.55
N LEU A 448 -12.02 -19.39 7.26
CA LEU A 448 -10.92 -20.15 6.71
C LEU A 448 -11.34 -21.62 6.58
N ASN A 449 -11.59 -22.09 5.36
CA ASN A 449 -11.85 -23.50 5.10
C ASN A 449 -10.53 -24.25 4.83
N SER A 450 -10.33 -25.37 5.52
CA SER A 450 -9.17 -26.24 5.36
C SER A 450 -9.48 -27.63 5.90
N ARG A 451 -9.08 -28.70 5.20
CA ARG A 451 -9.29 -30.10 5.66
C ARG A 451 -8.55 -30.47 6.95
N SER A 452 -7.56 -29.67 7.35
CA SER A 452 -6.77 -29.90 8.56
C SER A 452 -6.84 -28.71 9.51
N PRO A 453 -6.81 -28.94 10.83
CA PRO A 453 -6.66 -27.87 11.82
C PRO A 453 -5.31 -27.16 11.68
N PRO A 454 -5.14 -25.96 12.26
CA PRO A 454 -3.83 -25.31 12.36
C PRO A 454 -2.81 -26.25 13.04
N LYS A 455 -1.68 -26.50 12.39
CA LYS A 455 -0.61 -27.41 12.84
C LYS A 455 0.67 -26.70 13.29
N HIS A 456 0.92 -25.48 12.81
CA HIS A 456 2.20 -24.78 13.01
C HIS A 456 2.03 -23.46 13.76
N GLY A 457 3.06 -23.08 14.52
CA GLY A 457 3.08 -21.82 15.29
C GLY A 457 2.83 -20.58 14.44
N TYR A 458 3.28 -20.58 13.17
CA TYR A 458 2.99 -19.52 12.20
C TYR A 458 1.48 -19.29 12.02
N GLN A 459 0.72 -20.36 11.78
CA GLN A 459 -0.72 -20.26 11.51
C GLN A 459 -1.45 -19.70 12.74
N LEU A 460 -1.10 -20.20 13.93
CA LEU A 460 -1.67 -19.72 15.19
C LEU A 460 -1.31 -18.25 15.46
N ASN A 461 -0.08 -17.84 15.14
CA ASN A 461 0.37 -16.45 15.32
C ASN A 461 -0.42 -15.48 14.43
N ILE A 462 -0.56 -15.78 13.14
CA ILE A 462 -1.35 -14.94 12.21
C ILE A 462 -2.81 -14.86 12.65
N ILE A 463 -3.42 -15.98 13.05
CA ILE A 463 -4.80 -15.98 13.55
C ILE A 463 -4.95 -15.12 14.81
N ARG A 464 -4.01 -15.20 15.76
CA ARG A 464 -4.02 -14.36 16.97
C ARG A 464 -3.85 -12.88 16.63
N MET A 465 -2.95 -12.57 15.69
CA MET A 465 -2.70 -11.20 15.24
C MET A 465 -3.94 -10.60 14.59
N ILE A 466 -4.59 -11.31 13.67
CA ILE A 466 -5.84 -10.87 13.04
C ILE A 466 -6.94 -10.63 14.09
N LYS A 467 -7.06 -11.53 15.08
CA LYS A 467 -8.00 -11.36 16.20
C LYS A 467 -7.69 -10.12 17.04
N SER A 468 -6.41 -9.80 17.27
CA SER A 468 -5.99 -8.60 18.01
C SER A 468 -6.37 -7.29 17.30
N TRP A 469 -6.57 -7.32 15.98
CA TRP A 469 -7.08 -6.20 15.20
C TRP A 469 -8.62 -6.09 15.21
N GLY A 470 -9.29 -6.92 15.99
CA GLY A 470 -10.75 -6.93 16.12
C GLY A 470 -11.48 -7.64 14.99
N THR A 471 -10.82 -8.56 14.29
CA THR A 471 -11.41 -9.37 13.21
C THR A 471 -11.67 -10.80 13.70
N SER A 472 -12.89 -11.28 13.50
CA SER A 472 -13.29 -12.64 13.87
C SER A 472 -12.85 -13.64 12.79
N ILE A 473 -12.17 -14.70 13.24
CA ILE A 473 -11.73 -15.82 12.39
C ILE A 473 -12.51 -17.07 12.79
N TYR A 474 -13.20 -17.65 11.81
CA TYR A 474 -13.94 -18.90 11.90
C TYR A 474 -13.23 -19.95 11.07
N ILE A 475 -13.05 -21.16 11.60
CA ILE A 475 -12.33 -22.23 10.91
C ILE A 475 -13.32 -23.35 10.63
N ASN A 476 -13.46 -23.69 9.35
CA ASN A 476 -14.32 -24.77 8.89
C ASN A 476 -13.47 -25.88 8.27
N HIS A 477 -13.83 -27.15 8.53
CA HIS A 477 -13.08 -28.32 8.11
C HIS A 477 -13.78 -29.17 7.05
N ASP A 478 -14.94 -28.73 6.55
CA ASP A 478 -15.76 -29.50 5.65
C ASP A 478 -15.11 -29.61 4.26
N ASP A 479 -15.22 -30.80 3.64
CA ASP A 479 -14.83 -30.99 2.24
C ASP A 479 -15.90 -30.41 1.31
N CYS A 480 -15.67 -29.19 0.85
CA CYS A 480 -16.58 -28.45 -0.03
C CYS A 480 -16.67 -29.02 -1.45
N SER A 481 -15.95 -30.10 -1.78
CA SER A 481 -16.19 -30.85 -3.02
C SER A 481 -17.55 -31.55 -3.01
N SER A 482 -18.16 -31.74 -1.83
CA SER A 482 -19.56 -32.11 -1.65
C SER A 482 -20.46 -30.87 -1.61
N LEU A 483 -21.58 -30.92 -2.35
CA LEU A 483 -22.55 -29.82 -2.40
C LEU A 483 -23.18 -29.52 -1.03
N ASN A 484 -23.41 -30.54 -0.19
CA ASN A 484 -24.01 -30.36 1.13
C ASN A 484 -23.03 -29.67 2.09
N ASN A 485 -21.76 -30.06 2.06
CA ASN A 485 -20.71 -29.44 2.86
C ASN A 485 -20.47 -27.98 2.45
N ALA A 486 -20.42 -27.70 1.15
CA ALA A 486 -20.33 -26.33 0.65
C ALA A 486 -21.55 -25.49 1.07
N ARG A 487 -22.75 -26.07 1.11
CA ARG A 487 -23.96 -25.40 1.61
C ARG A 487 -23.87 -25.10 3.10
N ASN A 488 -23.35 -26.03 3.91
CA ASN A 488 -23.19 -25.82 5.34
C ASN A 488 -22.22 -24.66 5.63
N LEU A 489 -21.07 -24.63 4.96
CA LEU A 489 -20.11 -23.52 5.06
C LEU A 489 -20.76 -22.17 4.72
N LEU A 490 -21.54 -22.09 3.63
CA LEU A 490 -22.22 -20.85 3.25
C LEU A 490 -23.28 -20.45 4.28
N ASN A 491 -24.08 -21.40 4.78
CA ASN A 491 -25.09 -21.13 5.80
C ASN A 491 -24.46 -20.66 7.12
N GLU A 492 -23.34 -21.26 7.52
CA GLU A 492 -22.57 -20.83 8.69
C GLU A 492 -22.10 -19.37 8.53
N ALA A 493 -21.54 -19.02 7.37
CA ALA A 493 -21.11 -17.66 7.08
C ALA A 493 -22.27 -16.65 7.06
N ILE A 494 -23.39 -17.01 6.41
CA ILE A 494 -24.60 -16.20 6.33
C ILE A 494 -25.20 -15.95 7.72
N SER A 495 -25.15 -16.95 8.62
CA SER A 495 -25.66 -16.79 9.99
C SER A 495 -24.94 -15.71 10.80
N ILE A 496 -23.70 -15.39 10.42
CA ILE A 496 -22.90 -14.32 11.03
C ILE A 496 -23.12 -12.98 10.31
N ALA A 497 -23.00 -12.97 8.97
CA ALA A 497 -23.13 -11.78 8.15
C ALA A 497 -23.34 -12.15 6.66
N PRO A 498 -24.00 -11.30 5.84
CA PRO A 498 -24.11 -11.52 4.39
C PRO A 498 -22.75 -11.81 3.75
N VAL A 499 -22.68 -12.82 2.88
CA VAL A 499 -21.41 -13.22 2.25
C VAL A 499 -21.02 -12.21 1.18
N GLY A 500 -19.95 -11.45 1.44
CA GLY A 500 -19.41 -10.45 0.53
C GLY A 500 -18.32 -10.98 -0.40
N GLY A 501 -17.64 -12.07 -0.02
CA GLY A 501 -16.61 -12.65 -0.88
C GLY A 501 -16.37 -14.14 -0.70
N ILE A 502 -16.12 -14.83 -1.81
CA ILE A 502 -15.71 -16.23 -1.88
C ILE A 502 -14.40 -16.31 -2.67
N PHE A 503 -13.37 -16.89 -2.05
CA PHE A 503 -12.03 -16.98 -2.62
C PHE A 503 -11.58 -18.45 -2.61
N ASN A 504 -11.50 -19.08 -3.79
CA ASN A 504 -10.98 -20.44 -3.90
C ASN A 504 -9.48 -20.44 -4.18
N MET A 505 -8.69 -20.74 -3.15
CA MET A 505 -7.23 -20.82 -3.18
C MET A 505 -6.71 -22.25 -2.96
N ALA A 506 -7.62 -23.24 -2.88
CA ALA A 506 -7.23 -24.60 -2.61
C ALA A 506 -6.49 -25.23 -3.79
N MET A 507 -5.44 -25.98 -3.47
CA MET A 507 -4.67 -26.73 -4.45
C MET A 507 -4.13 -28.03 -3.86
N VAL A 508 -4.07 -29.04 -4.73
CA VAL A 508 -3.33 -30.28 -4.56
C VAL A 508 -2.64 -30.54 -5.90
N ASN A 509 -1.39 -30.97 -5.88
CA ASN A 509 -0.62 -31.30 -7.08
C ASN A 509 -0.32 -32.80 -7.12
N LYS A 510 -0.44 -33.39 -8.31
CA LYS A 510 -0.13 -34.78 -8.64
C LYS A 510 0.50 -34.79 -10.02
N ASP A 511 1.72 -34.28 -10.08
CA ASP A 511 2.42 -34.08 -11.35
C ASP A 511 2.92 -35.44 -11.86
N ALA A 512 2.59 -35.76 -13.10
CA ALA A 512 3.03 -36.96 -13.82
C ALA A 512 2.84 -36.73 -15.33
N SER A 513 3.71 -37.32 -16.14
CA SER A 513 3.56 -37.36 -17.61
C SER A 513 2.16 -37.88 -17.97
N LEU A 514 1.66 -37.58 -19.17
CA LEU A 514 0.32 -38.07 -19.55
C LEU A 514 0.22 -39.61 -19.49
N ILE A 515 1.30 -40.30 -19.85
CA ILE A 515 1.37 -41.78 -19.89
C ILE A 515 1.33 -42.36 -18.47
N ASP A 516 1.98 -41.70 -17.52
CA ASP A 516 2.04 -42.12 -16.11
C ASP A 516 0.87 -41.59 -15.27
N GLN A 517 -0.04 -40.83 -15.88
CA GLN A 517 -1.13 -40.19 -15.16
C GLN A 517 -2.28 -41.17 -14.89
N THR A 518 -2.89 -41.04 -13.71
CA THR A 518 -4.02 -41.89 -13.30
C THR A 518 -5.32 -41.11 -13.18
N ILE A 519 -6.45 -41.82 -13.27
CA ILE A 519 -7.78 -41.23 -13.07
C ILE A 519 -7.89 -40.66 -11.66
N GLU A 520 -7.34 -41.35 -10.66
CA GLU A 520 -7.36 -40.95 -9.26
C GLU A 520 -6.62 -39.62 -9.06
N ASN A 521 -5.45 -39.46 -9.67
CA ASN A 521 -4.69 -38.21 -9.63
C ASN A 521 -5.46 -37.06 -10.29
N PHE A 522 -6.11 -37.29 -11.43
CA PHE A 522 -6.97 -36.30 -12.06
C PHE A 522 -8.10 -35.86 -11.14
N ILE A 523 -8.80 -36.81 -10.52
CA ILE A 523 -9.90 -36.53 -9.60
C ILE A 523 -9.39 -35.76 -8.37
N GLU A 524 -8.26 -36.17 -7.78
CA GLU A 524 -7.71 -35.54 -6.58
C GLU A 524 -7.30 -34.07 -6.82
N VAL A 525 -6.72 -33.78 -7.99
CA VAL A 525 -6.36 -32.40 -8.40
C VAL A 525 -7.60 -31.57 -8.77
N TYR A 526 -8.59 -32.21 -9.40
CA TYR A 526 -9.81 -31.53 -9.84
C TYR A 526 -10.72 -31.13 -8.68
N LYS A 527 -10.89 -32.00 -7.66
CA LYS A 527 -11.77 -31.76 -6.51
C LYS A 527 -11.62 -30.36 -5.86
N PRO A 528 -10.44 -29.93 -5.38
CA PRO A 528 -10.29 -28.64 -4.69
C PRO A 528 -10.48 -27.42 -5.60
N LYS A 529 -10.44 -27.61 -6.92
CA LYS A 529 -10.53 -26.53 -7.92
C LYS A 529 -11.87 -26.56 -8.64
N GLY A 530 -12.08 -27.54 -9.51
CA GLY A 530 -13.31 -27.73 -10.29
C GLY A 530 -14.53 -27.93 -9.40
N CYS A 531 -14.62 -29.07 -8.68
CA CYS A 531 -15.81 -29.43 -7.90
C CYS A 531 -16.20 -28.36 -6.88
N ILE A 532 -15.24 -27.85 -6.10
CA ILE A 532 -15.52 -26.78 -5.12
C ILE A 532 -16.07 -25.53 -5.81
N THR A 533 -15.44 -25.09 -6.90
CA THR A 533 -15.87 -23.87 -7.61
C THR A 533 -17.25 -24.05 -8.22
N GLU A 534 -17.57 -25.22 -8.76
CA GLU A 534 -18.90 -25.54 -9.29
C GLU A 534 -19.97 -25.50 -8.21
N ASN A 535 -19.72 -26.16 -7.06
CA ASN A 535 -20.65 -26.15 -5.93
C ASN A 535 -20.89 -24.74 -5.40
N LEU A 536 -19.81 -23.96 -5.21
CA LEU A 536 -19.91 -22.58 -4.72
C LEU A 536 -20.56 -21.66 -5.74
N ASP A 537 -20.38 -21.84 -7.04
CA ASP A 537 -21.11 -21.10 -8.07
C ASP A 537 -22.62 -21.36 -7.99
N ILE A 538 -23.03 -22.63 -7.97
CA ILE A 538 -24.44 -23.05 -7.88
C ILE A 538 -25.11 -22.48 -6.63
N LEU A 539 -24.43 -22.57 -5.48
CA LEU A 539 -25.00 -22.16 -4.20
C LEU A 539 -24.98 -20.65 -4.02
N SER A 540 -23.88 -19.96 -4.38
CA SER A 540 -23.77 -18.50 -4.21
C SER A 540 -24.83 -17.74 -5.01
N ARG A 541 -25.20 -18.23 -6.19
CA ARG A 541 -26.30 -17.69 -7.00
C ARG A 541 -27.66 -17.68 -6.28
N LYS A 542 -27.85 -18.59 -5.31
CA LYS A 542 -29.11 -18.76 -4.57
C LYS A 542 -29.06 -18.14 -3.18
N LEU A 543 -27.92 -18.24 -2.52
CA LEU A 543 -27.77 -17.94 -1.09
C LEU A 543 -27.05 -16.61 -0.81
N CYS A 544 -26.33 -16.04 -1.79
CA CYS A 544 -25.48 -14.87 -1.59
C CYS A 544 -25.85 -13.72 -2.56
N PRO A 545 -27.02 -13.07 -2.39
CA PRO A 545 -27.44 -11.98 -3.27
C PRO A 545 -26.52 -10.76 -3.21
N ASP A 546 -25.88 -10.51 -2.07
CA ASP A 546 -24.98 -9.37 -1.84
C ASP A 546 -23.50 -9.71 -2.08
N LEU A 547 -23.20 -10.74 -2.88
CA LEU A 547 -21.81 -11.13 -3.14
C LEU A 547 -21.11 -10.07 -3.99
N ASP A 548 -19.98 -9.54 -3.51
CA ASP A 548 -19.17 -8.57 -4.23
C ASP A 548 -18.02 -9.25 -5.00
N HIS A 549 -17.47 -10.32 -4.43
CA HIS A 549 -16.29 -11.00 -4.95
C HIS A 549 -16.49 -12.51 -5.07
N PHE A 550 -16.28 -13.06 -6.27
CA PHE A 550 -16.12 -14.49 -6.49
C PHE A 550 -14.80 -14.71 -7.21
N VAL A 551 -13.78 -15.21 -6.51
CA VAL A 551 -12.40 -15.19 -6.99
C VAL A 551 -11.82 -16.60 -6.94
N VAL A 552 -11.19 -17.02 -8.02
CA VAL A 552 -10.58 -18.35 -8.13
C VAL A 552 -9.11 -18.23 -8.55
N TYR A 553 -8.25 -18.95 -7.84
CA TYR A 553 -6.82 -18.94 -8.10
C TYR A 553 -6.50 -19.99 -9.15
N SER A 554 -6.35 -19.53 -10.39
CA SER A 554 -5.81 -20.28 -11.52
C SER A 554 -4.28 -20.18 -11.52
N SER A 555 -3.65 -20.65 -12.59
CA SER A 555 -2.20 -20.58 -12.78
C SER A 555 -1.85 -20.31 -14.25
N ILE A 556 -0.69 -19.71 -14.48
CA ILE A 556 -0.14 -19.52 -15.83
C ILE A 556 0.03 -20.84 -16.59
N THR A 557 0.14 -21.97 -15.87
CA THR A 557 0.08 -23.33 -16.44
C THR A 557 -1.17 -23.54 -17.31
N CYS A 558 -2.32 -22.93 -16.97
CA CYS A 558 -3.54 -23.06 -17.76
C CYS A 558 -3.41 -22.40 -19.15
N GLY A 559 -2.79 -21.23 -19.24
CA GLY A 559 -2.73 -20.51 -20.52
C GLY A 559 -1.48 -20.78 -21.33
N LYS A 560 -0.36 -21.09 -20.67
CA LYS A 560 0.92 -21.40 -21.34
C LYS A 560 1.17 -22.90 -21.46
N GLY A 561 0.72 -23.71 -20.50
CA GLY A 561 1.00 -25.15 -20.43
C GLY A 561 2.22 -25.43 -19.55
N ASN A 562 2.26 -26.63 -18.96
CA ASN A 562 3.44 -27.16 -18.29
C ASN A 562 3.45 -28.68 -18.42
N LEU A 563 4.64 -29.25 -18.64
CA LEU A 563 4.83 -30.70 -18.76
C LEU A 563 4.45 -31.39 -17.46
N GLY A 564 3.76 -32.54 -17.56
CA GLY A 564 3.37 -33.35 -16.39
C GLY A 564 2.22 -32.76 -15.56
N GLN A 565 1.60 -31.66 -16.01
CA GLN A 565 0.55 -30.94 -15.29
C GLN A 565 -0.76 -30.87 -16.09
N THR A 566 -1.06 -31.90 -16.87
CA THR A 566 -2.30 -32.01 -17.68
C THR A 566 -3.57 -31.95 -16.82
N ASN A 567 -3.57 -32.64 -15.68
CA ASN A 567 -4.62 -32.60 -14.66
C ASN A 567 -4.78 -31.20 -14.02
N TYR A 568 -3.67 -30.56 -13.63
CA TYR A 568 -3.67 -29.22 -13.04
C TYR A 568 -4.14 -28.15 -14.03
N GLY A 569 -3.67 -28.22 -15.28
CA GLY A 569 -4.12 -27.36 -16.37
C GLY A 569 -5.63 -27.52 -16.64
N TYR A 570 -6.14 -28.76 -16.64
CA TYR A 570 -7.56 -29.04 -16.81
C TYR A 570 -8.41 -28.42 -15.68
N ALA A 571 -8.03 -28.67 -14.42
CA ALA A 571 -8.76 -28.19 -13.24
C ALA A 571 -8.82 -26.65 -13.18
N ASN A 572 -7.70 -25.97 -13.45
CA ASN A 572 -7.64 -24.52 -13.50
C ASN A 572 -8.48 -23.93 -14.65
N SER A 573 -8.40 -24.52 -15.85
CA SER A 573 -9.18 -24.07 -17.01
C SER A 573 -10.69 -24.20 -16.79
N THR A 574 -11.11 -25.17 -15.98
CA THR A 574 -12.53 -25.35 -15.61
C THR A 574 -13.03 -24.17 -14.79
N MET A 575 -12.29 -23.76 -13.75
CA MET A 575 -12.64 -22.60 -12.93
C MET A 575 -12.76 -21.32 -13.76
N GLU A 576 -11.86 -21.12 -14.73
CA GLU A 576 -11.93 -19.99 -15.65
C GLU A 576 -13.22 -19.96 -16.49
N ARG A 577 -13.74 -21.13 -16.88
CA ARG A 577 -15.02 -21.21 -17.63
C ARG A 577 -16.22 -20.88 -16.75
N ILE A 578 -16.18 -21.29 -15.48
CA ILE A 578 -17.23 -20.96 -14.51
C ILE A 578 -17.24 -19.44 -14.29
N VAL A 579 -16.07 -18.82 -14.13
CA VAL A 579 -15.95 -17.37 -14.02
C VAL A 579 -16.45 -16.65 -15.27
N GLU A 580 -16.05 -17.11 -16.47
CA GLU A 580 -16.54 -16.55 -17.73
C GLU A 580 -18.07 -16.58 -17.81
N LYS A 581 -18.69 -17.72 -17.43
CA LYS A 581 -20.14 -17.85 -17.38
C LYS A 581 -20.78 -16.93 -16.34
N ARG A 582 -20.18 -16.78 -15.15
CA ARG A 582 -20.66 -15.82 -14.14
C ARG A 582 -20.64 -14.39 -14.68
N ASN A 583 -19.58 -13.99 -15.38
CA ASN A 583 -19.48 -12.67 -15.97
C ASN A 583 -20.49 -12.46 -17.12
N ASP A 584 -20.72 -13.48 -17.95
CA ASP A 584 -21.78 -13.47 -18.97
C ASP A 584 -23.17 -13.27 -18.30
N ASP A 585 -23.40 -13.87 -17.12
CA ASP A 585 -24.60 -13.71 -16.29
C ASP A 585 -24.61 -12.43 -15.43
N LYS A 586 -23.65 -11.50 -15.62
CA LYS A 586 -23.48 -10.25 -14.85
C LYS A 586 -23.28 -10.44 -13.34
N LEU A 587 -22.77 -11.61 -12.94
CA LEU A 587 -22.36 -11.90 -11.57
C LEU A 587 -20.86 -11.62 -11.38
N PRO A 588 -20.42 -11.29 -10.16
CA PRO A 588 -19.00 -11.13 -9.87
C PRO A 588 -18.26 -12.43 -10.12
N GLY A 589 -17.07 -12.34 -10.70
CA GLY A 589 -16.27 -13.49 -11.07
C GLY A 589 -14.90 -13.08 -11.59
N VAL A 590 -13.84 -13.46 -10.90
CA VAL A 590 -12.46 -13.22 -11.34
C VAL A 590 -11.65 -14.51 -11.23
N ALA A 591 -11.00 -14.90 -12.32
CA ALA A 591 -10.03 -15.98 -12.32
C ALA A 591 -8.64 -15.40 -12.53
N ILE A 592 -7.71 -15.66 -11.63
CA ILE A 592 -6.36 -15.10 -11.71
C ILE A 592 -5.35 -16.20 -12.00
N GLN A 593 -4.71 -16.13 -13.16
CA GLN A 593 -3.62 -17.00 -13.58
C GLN A 593 -2.30 -16.51 -12.96
N TRP A 594 -1.99 -17.02 -11.78
CA TRP A 594 -0.75 -16.68 -11.10
C TRP A 594 0.45 -17.45 -11.67
N GLY A 595 1.57 -16.75 -11.82
CA GLY A 595 2.92 -17.34 -11.89
C GLY A 595 3.38 -17.89 -10.53
N PRO A 596 4.66 -18.27 -10.40
CA PRO A 596 5.21 -18.68 -9.12
C PRO A 596 5.14 -17.53 -8.10
N ILE A 597 4.74 -17.83 -6.86
CA ILE A 597 4.66 -16.85 -5.76
C ILE A 597 5.71 -17.22 -4.71
N ALA A 598 6.50 -16.24 -4.27
CA ALA A 598 7.57 -16.39 -3.29
C ALA A 598 7.06 -16.29 -1.84
N ASP A 599 8.01 -16.35 -0.88
CA ASP A 599 7.87 -16.13 0.57
C ASP A 599 6.99 -17.14 1.34
N VAL A 600 5.84 -17.52 0.80
CA VAL A 600 4.86 -18.42 1.42
C VAL A 600 4.24 -19.38 0.42
N GLY A 601 3.53 -20.40 0.91
CA GLY A 601 2.72 -21.29 0.08
C GLY A 601 3.46 -22.53 -0.42
N TYR A 602 3.02 -23.09 -1.54
CA TYR A 602 3.59 -24.33 -2.09
C TYR A 602 5.01 -24.09 -2.62
N PHE A 603 5.18 -23.09 -3.48
CA PHE A 603 6.44 -22.83 -4.17
C PHE A 603 7.60 -22.54 -3.21
N ALA A 604 7.39 -21.70 -2.18
CA ALA A 604 8.40 -21.42 -1.17
C ALA A 604 8.84 -22.66 -0.35
N ARG A 605 7.99 -23.69 -0.25
CA ARG A 605 8.31 -24.94 0.47
C ARG A 605 8.99 -25.98 -0.40
N THR A 606 8.66 -26.04 -1.69
CA THR A 606 9.12 -27.11 -2.59
C THR A 606 10.25 -26.67 -3.51
N SER A 607 10.41 -25.38 -3.78
CA SER A 607 11.46 -24.85 -4.65
C SER A 607 12.49 -24.07 -3.85
N LYS A 608 13.74 -24.55 -3.82
CA LYS A 608 14.90 -23.76 -3.39
C LYS A 608 15.37 -22.75 -4.46
N LYS A 609 14.78 -22.80 -5.66
CA LYS A 609 15.08 -21.91 -6.79
C LYS A 609 14.08 -20.75 -6.78
N GLY A 610 14.55 -19.51 -7.00
CA GLY A 610 13.73 -18.29 -7.02
C GLY A 610 12.76 -18.15 -8.21
N GLY A 611 12.39 -19.23 -8.90
CA GLY A 611 11.51 -19.22 -10.08
C GLY A 611 11.25 -20.61 -10.70
N VAL A 612 10.37 -20.67 -11.71
CA VAL A 612 10.07 -21.86 -12.54
C VAL A 612 10.17 -21.48 -14.02
N GLY A 613 11.07 -22.12 -14.77
CA GLY A 613 11.33 -21.77 -16.16
C GLY A 613 11.68 -20.29 -16.29
N TYR A 614 10.94 -19.58 -17.14
CA TYR A 614 11.05 -18.12 -17.32
C TYR A 614 10.55 -17.26 -16.19
N TYR A 615 9.74 -17.82 -15.31
CA TYR A 615 9.04 -17.01 -14.33
C TYR A 615 9.85 -16.91 -13.06
N ILE A 616 10.04 -15.68 -12.58
CA ILE A 616 10.58 -15.42 -11.26
C ILE A 616 9.45 -15.52 -10.25
N ALA A 617 9.76 -16.01 -9.05
CA ALA A 617 8.83 -16.04 -7.95
C ALA A 617 8.44 -14.62 -7.54
N GLN A 618 7.16 -14.29 -7.69
CA GLN A 618 6.60 -13.00 -7.34
C GLN A 618 6.59 -12.85 -5.81
N PRO A 619 7.28 -11.83 -5.23
CA PRO A 619 7.21 -11.55 -3.80
C PRO A 619 5.77 -11.28 -3.34
N VAL A 620 5.46 -11.62 -2.09
CA VAL A 620 4.12 -11.42 -1.52
C VAL A 620 3.69 -9.95 -1.57
N SER A 621 4.64 -9.00 -1.43
CA SER A 621 4.36 -7.56 -1.59
C SER A 621 3.82 -7.22 -2.98
N SER A 622 4.49 -7.68 -4.03
CA SER A 622 4.03 -7.47 -5.42
C SER A 622 2.70 -8.18 -5.69
N TYR A 623 2.51 -9.37 -5.11
CA TYR A 623 1.24 -10.09 -5.18
C TYR A 623 0.09 -9.28 -4.59
N TYR A 624 0.28 -8.60 -3.44
CA TYR A 624 -0.76 -7.78 -2.83
C TYR A 624 -1.17 -6.59 -3.70
N ASP A 625 -0.20 -5.91 -4.32
CA ASP A 625 -0.47 -4.77 -5.20
C ASP A 625 -1.31 -5.18 -6.41
N VAL A 626 -0.92 -6.28 -7.06
CA VAL A 626 -1.65 -6.81 -8.23
C VAL A 626 -3.03 -7.34 -7.82
N LEU A 627 -3.14 -8.02 -6.69
CA LEU A 627 -4.41 -8.54 -6.22
C LEU A 627 -5.39 -7.40 -5.91
N GLN A 628 -4.95 -6.31 -5.26
CA GLN A 628 -5.82 -5.14 -5.04
C GLN A 628 -6.36 -4.60 -6.36
N GLU A 629 -5.48 -4.43 -7.34
CA GLU A 629 -5.85 -3.96 -8.68
C GLU A 629 -6.85 -4.91 -9.37
N PHE A 630 -6.63 -6.22 -9.28
CA PHE A 630 -7.51 -7.20 -9.90
C PHE A 630 -8.86 -7.30 -9.20
N LEU A 631 -8.93 -7.17 -7.86
CA LEU A 631 -10.19 -7.20 -7.12
C LEU A 631 -11.02 -5.92 -7.26
N LEU A 632 -10.38 -4.79 -7.60
CA LEU A 632 -11.09 -3.60 -8.06
C LEU A 632 -11.81 -3.82 -9.40
N ASN A 633 -11.43 -4.86 -10.15
CA ASN A 633 -12.18 -5.33 -11.31
C ASN A 633 -13.09 -6.49 -10.90
N SER A 634 -14.40 -6.32 -11.05
CA SER A 634 -15.38 -7.32 -10.64
C SER A 634 -15.52 -8.51 -11.61
N SER A 635 -14.81 -8.49 -12.75
CA SER A 635 -15.02 -9.45 -13.83
C SER A 635 -13.76 -9.73 -14.64
N GLY A 636 -13.53 -11.01 -14.99
CA GLY A 636 -12.62 -11.41 -16.06
C GLY A 636 -11.64 -12.53 -15.68
N ILE A 637 -10.83 -12.91 -16.67
CA ILE A 637 -9.70 -13.83 -16.51
C ILE A 637 -8.43 -13.02 -16.69
N LEU A 638 -7.65 -12.90 -15.63
CA LEU A 638 -6.47 -12.03 -15.55
C LEU A 638 -5.23 -12.89 -15.30
N ALA A 639 -4.05 -12.39 -15.66
CA ALA A 639 -2.79 -13.10 -15.45
C ALA A 639 -1.73 -12.18 -14.82
N SER A 640 -0.95 -12.73 -13.91
CA SER A 640 0.15 -12.02 -13.25
C SER A 640 1.34 -12.97 -13.09
N SER A 641 2.49 -12.54 -13.59
CA SER A 641 3.75 -13.29 -13.47
C SER A 641 4.94 -12.35 -13.67
N LEU A 642 6.03 -12.59 -12.95
CA LEU A 642 7.30 -11.91 -13.22
C LEU A 642 8.13 -12.72 -14.20
N LEU A 643 8.75 -12.06 -15.16
CA LEU A 643 9.64 -12.68 -16.15
C LEU A 643 11.11 -12.48 -15.74
N ARG A 644 11.94 -13.48 -16.06
CA ARG A 644 13.39 -13.36 -15.96
C ARG A 644 13.93 -12.59 -17.15
N ASP A 645 14.78 -11.61 -16.89
CA ASP A 645 15.40 -10.81 -17.94
C ASP A 645 16.61 -11.56 -18.53
N VAL A 646 16.36 -12.36 -19.57
CA VAL A 646 17.30 -13.35 -20.14
C VAL A 646 18.57 -12.68 -20.68
N ILE A 647 18.48 -11.44 -21.18
CA ILE A 647 19.58 -10.77 -21.89
C ILE A 647 20.57 -10.09 -20.93
N GLN A 648 20.14 -9.60 -19.76
CA GLN A 648 21.04 -8.96 -18.79
C GLN A 648 21.79 -9.95 -17.88
N THR A 649 21.38 -11.22 -17.86
CA THR A 649 21.92 -12.21 -16.91
C THR A 649 23.27 -12.79 -17.36
N ILE A 650 23.63 -12.66 -18.64
CA ILE A 650 24.84 -13.22 -19.24
C ILE A 650 25.91 -12.12 -19.38
N ARG A 651 27.11 -12.35 -18.84
CA ARG A 651 28.24 -11.41 -18.97
C ARG A 651 29.12 -11.79 -20.17
N VAL A 652 29.71 -10.80 -20.82
CA VAL A 652 30.73 -11.03 -21.86
C VAL A 652 31.91 -11.79 -21.24
N GLY A 653 32.15 -13.02 -21.70
CA GLY A 653 33.23 -13.90 -21.22
C GLY A 653 32.81 -15.10 -20.36
N ASP A 654 31.52 -15.27 -20.04
CA ASP A 654 31.03 -16.47 -19.37
C ASP A 654 31.20 -17.72 -20.27
N SER A 655 31.54 -18.87 -19.68
CA SER A 655 31.50 -20.17 -20.40
C SER A 655 30.07 -20.52 -20.81
N LEU A 656 29.91 -21.44 -21.78
CA LEU A 656 28.59 -21.90 -22.20
C LEU A 656 27.81 -22.49 -21.01
N LEU A 657 28.47 -23.30 -20.19
CA LEU A 657 27.86 -23.89 -19.01
C LEU A 657 27.44 -22.83 -18.00
N GLU A 658 28.29 -21.85 -17.67
CA GLU A 658 27.95 -20.78 -16.71
C GLU A 658 26.78 -19.93 -17.19
N SER A 659 26.75 -19.60 -18.49
CA SER A 659 25.66 -18.85 -19.10
C SER A 659 24.34 -19.61 -18.95
N LEU A 660 24.34 -20.91 -19.28
CA LEU A 660 23.18 -21.78 -19.13
C LEU A 660 22.75 -21.92 -17.66
N MET A 661 23.69 -22.15 -16.74
CA MET A 661 23.38 -22.29 -15.32
C MET A 661 22.79 -21.02 -14.72
N LYS A 662 23.28 -19.84 -15.12
CA LYS A 662 22.67 -18.54 -14.74
C LYS A 662 21.25 -18.40 -15.28
N LEU A 663 21.00 -18.83 -16.52
CA LEU A 663 19.65 -18.87 -17.11
C LEU A 663 18.69 -19.77 -16.31
N PHE A 664 19.16 -20.93 -15.85
CA PHE A 664 18.38 -21.82 -14.97
C PHE A 664 18.32 -21.36 -13.50
N GLY A 665 18.99 -20.27 -13.13
CA GLY A 665 19.03 -19.76 -11.75
C GLY A 665 19.78 -20.67 -10.78
N ILE A 666 20.78 -21.39 -11.29
CA ILE A 666 21.60 -22.33 -10.54
C ILE A 666 22.87 -21.60 -10.13
N THR A 667 23.06 -21.43 -8.82
CA THR A 667 24.19 -20.69 -8.25
C THR A 667 25.43 -21.55 -8.00
N ASN A 668 25.31 -22.87 -8.06
CA ASN A 668 26.44 -23.79 -7.86
C ASN A 668 26.39 -24.96 -8.86
N PRO A 669 26.99 -24.79 -10.05
CA PRO A 669 26.99 -25.79 -11.13
C PRO A 669 27.65 -27.13 -10.75
N GLU A 670 28.63 -27.11 -9.84
CA GLU A 670 29.44 -28.28 -9.47
C GLU A 670 28.66 -29.34 -8.68
N LYS A 671 27.46 -29.01 -8.19
CA LYS A 671 26.59 -29.95 -7.46
C LYS A 671 25.62 -30.73 -8.34
N LEU A 672 25.62 -30.48 -9.65
CA LEU A 672 24.74 -31.18 -10.59
C LEU A 672 25.41 -32.47 -11.08
N SER A 673 24.63 -33.54 -11.21
CA SER A 673 25.10 -34.77 -11.84
C SER A 673 25.37 -34.51 -13.33
N ASP A 674 26.48 -35.01 -13.84
CA ASP A 674 26.88 -34.87 -15.25
C ASP A 674 25.87 -35.49 -16.23
N ASP A 675 25.05 -36.44 -15.76
CA ASP A 675 24.00 -37.11 -16.54
C ASP A 675 22.68 -36.33 -16.60
N THR A 676 22.55 -35.23 -15.84
CA THR A 676 21.31 -34.42 -15.81
C THR A 676 21.09 -33.76 -17.16
N THR A 677 19.90 -33.89 -17.74
CA THR A 677 19.57 -33.25 -19.03
C THR A 677 19.11 -31.80 -18.87
N LEU A 678 19.26 -30.98 -19.91
CA LEU A 678 18.72 -29.61 -19.90
C LEU A 678 17.19 -29.60 -19.76
N LEU A 679 16.49 -30.63 -20.24
CA LEU A 679 15.06 -30.83 -20.02
C LEU A 679 14.75 -30.99 -18.52
N GLU A 680 15.49 -31.82 -17.79
CA GLU A 680 15.35 -32.00 -16.33
C GLU A 680 15.70 -30.74 -15.53
N LEU A 681 16.54 -29.87 -16.08
CA LEU A 681 16.82 -28.54 -15.50
C LEU A 681 15.68 -27.53 -15.74
N GLY A 682 14.66 -27.90 -16.53
CA GLY A 682 13.46 -27.10 -16.77
C GLY A 682 13.48 -26.32 -18.08
N MET A 683 14.25 -26.75 -19.09
CA MET A 683 14.35 -26.05 -20.37
C MET A 683 13.12 -26.28 -21.26
N ASP A 684 12.33 -25.22 -21.46
CA ASP A 684 11.16 -25.26 -22.35
C ASP A 684 11.51 -24.90 -23.82
N SER A 685 10.50 -24.90 -24.71
CA SER A 685 10.73 -24.76 -26.17
C SER A 685 11.17 -23.36 -26.55
N LEU A 686 10.72 -22.38 -25.78
CA LEU A 686 11.05 -20.98 -26.00
C LEU A 686 12.46 -20.75 -25.45
N MET A 687 12.81 -21.38 -24.31
CA MET A 687 14.12 -21.23 -23.66
C MET A 687 15.18 -21.90 -24.50
N GLY A 688 14.87 -23.06 -25.05
CA GLY A 688 15.71 -23.68 -26.05
C GLY A 688 15.82 -22.85 -27.34
N PHE A 689 14.82 -22.06 -27.73
CA PHE A 689 14.94 -21.14 -28.88
C PHE A 689 15.83 -19.93 -28.56
N GLU A 690 15.69 -19.31 -27.39
CA GLU A 690 16.55 -18.20 -26.96
C GLU A 690 17.99 -18.66 -26.71
N ILE A 691 18.18 -19.82 -26.07
CA ILE A 691 19.49 -20.46 -25.94
C ILE A 691 20.05 -20.82 -27.31
N LYS A 692 19.23 -21.35 -28.24
CA LYS A 692 19.66 -21.59 -29.62
C LYS A 692 20.13 -20.29 -30.28
N GLN A 693 19.36 -19.21 -30.17
CA GLN A 693 19.70 -17.91 -30.77
C GLN A 693 20.97 -17.33 -30.13
N TYR A 694 21.14 -17.46 -28.81
CA TYR A 694 22.34 -17.08 -28.09
C TYR A 694 23.56 -17.90 -28.54
N LEU A 695 23.41 -19.23 -28.59
CA LEU A 695 24.42 -20.18 -29.07
C LEU A 695 24.85 -19.87 -30.51
N TYR A 696 23.88 -19.52 -31.36
CA TYR A 696 24.14 -19.15 -32.74
C TYR A 696 24.84 -17.78 -32.83
N ARG A 697 24.36 -16.77 -32.09
CA ARG A 697 24.87 -15.39 -32.18
C ARG A 697 26.24 -15.19 -31.55
N GLU A 698 26.44 -15.71 -30.34
CA GLU A 698 27.67 -15.47 -29.56
C GLU A 698 28.72 -16.56 -29.80
N HIS A 699 28.29 -17.76 -30.20
CA HIS A 699 29.16 -18.93 -30.26
C HIS A 699 29.11 -19.67 -31.60
N ASN A 700 28.32 -19.22 -32.58
CA ASN A 700 28.14 -19.82 -33.90
C ASN A 700 27.79 -21.32 -33.88
N ILE A 701 27.06 -21.76 -32.85
CA ILE A 701 26.58 -23.14 -32.70
C ILE A 701 25.13 -23.21 -33.20
N ASP A 702 24.93 -23.89 -34.34
CA ASP A 702 23.58 -24.21 -34.84
C ASP A 702 23.15 -25.59 -34.34
N ILE A 703 22.28 -25.59 -33.34
CA ILE A 703 21.70 -26.80 -32.73
C ILE A 703 20.18 -26.65 -32.70
N THR A 704 19.43 -27.73 -32.90
CA THR A 704 17.96 -27.66 -32.78
C THR A 704 17.52 -27.61 -31.31
N VAL A 705 16.35 -27.03 -31.06
CA VAL A 705 15.75 -26.99 -29.71
C VAL A 705 15.52 -28.40 -29.14
N SER A 706 15.21 -29.37 -30.00
CA SER A 706 15.00 -30.77 -29.61
C SER A 706 16.29 -31.43 -29.16
N GLU A 707 17.38 -31.25 -29.91
CA GLU A 707 18.70 -31.78 -29.56
C GLU A 707 19.26 -31.11 -28.31
N LEU A 708 19.04 -29.80 -28.15
CA LEU A 708 19.47 -29.08 -26.96
C LEU A 708 18.79 -29.63 -25.70
N ARG A 709 17.52 -30.03 -25.78
CA ARG A 709 16.76 -30.56 -24.63
C ARG A 709 17.26 -31.89 -24.13
N SER A 710 17.64 -32.77 -25.05
CA SER A 710 18.15 -34.10 -24.72
C SER A 710 19.60 -34.08 -24.24
N LYS A 711 20.29 -32.94 -24.32
CA LYS A 711 21.70 -32.86 -23.93
C LYS A 711 21.91 -32.91 -22.43
N THR A 712 22.90 -33.69 -22.01
CA THR A 712 23.35 -33.76 -20.62
C THR A 712 24.34 -32.64 -20.30
N ILE A 713 24.55 -32.35 -19.01
CA ILE A 713 25.56 -31.39 -18.56
C ILE A 713 26.96 -31.78 -19.07
N LYS A 714 27.28 -33.08 -19.12
CA LYS A 714 28.51 -33.60 -19.69
C LYS A 714 28.68 -33.21 -21.16
N GLU A 715 27.65 -33.43 -21.97
CA GLU A 715 27.70 -33.09 -23.40
C GLU A 715 27.78 -31.58 -23.65
N ILE A 716 27.21 -30.76 -22.76
CA ILE A 716 27.34 -29.30 -22.80
C ILE A 716 28.78 -28.86 -22.46
N LYS A 717 29.43 -29.49 -21.48
CA LYS A 717 30.86 -29.27 -21.18
C LYS A 717 31.75 -29.65 -22.36
N GLU A 718 31.48 -30.78 -23.00
CA GLU A 718 32.24 -31.24 -24.18
C GLU A 718 32.10 -30.28 -25.37
N ILE A 719 30.93 -29.64 -25.56
CA ILE A 719 30.73 -28.60 -26.57
C ILE A 719 31.57 -27.35 -26.25
N ASP A 720 31.63 -26.95 -24.97
CA ASP A 720 32.42 -25.80 -24.52
C ASP A 720 33.94 -26.05 -24.63
N GLU A 721 34.40 -27.28 -24.36
CA GLU A 721 35.80 -27.70 -24.52
C GLU A 721 36.23 -27.82 -25.99
N LYS A 722 35.42 -28.45 -26.85
CA LYS A 722 35.69 -28.52 -28.30
C LYS A 722 35.83 -27.14 -28.93
N ARG A 723 35.09 -26.16 -28.41
CA ARG A 723 35.19 -24.76 -28.85
C ARG A 723 36.51 -24.12 -28.43
N LYS A 724 36.93 -24.27 -27.16
CA LYS A 724 38.23 -23.72 -26.69
C LYS A 724 39.40 -24.22 -27.54
N ASN A 725 39.35 -25.47 -27.98
CA ASN A 725 40.39 -26.06 -28.83
C ASN A 725 40.34 -25.62 -30.31
N ASN A 726 39.20 -25.13 -30.80
CA ASN A 726 39.04 -24.62 -32.17
C ASN A 726 39.24 -23.10 -32.28
N THR A 727 39.51 -22.40 -31.17
CA THR A 727 39.74 -20.94 -31.13
C THR A 727 41.21 -20.59 -30.84
N LEU A 728 42.12 -21.59 -30.87
CA LEU A 728 43.57 -21.46 -30.69
C LEU A 728 44.30 -21.54 -32.03
#